data_AF-A0A6J1NNK9-F1
#
_entry.id   AF-A0A6J1NNK9-F1
#
_cell.length_a   1.000
_cell.length_b   1.000
_cell.length_c   1.000
_cell.angle_alpha   90.00
_cell.angle_beta   90.00
_cell.angle_gamma   90.00
#
_symmetry.space_group_name_H-M   'P 1'
#
loop_
_entity.id
_entity.type
_entity.pdbx_description
1 polymer ?
#
loop_
_entity_poly.entity_id
_entity_poly.type
_entity_poly.pdbx_seq_one_letter_code
_entity_poly.pdbx_strand_id
1 'polypeptide(L)'
;MSALTLRSYVRVFCVLCFVLECVVCEDFVNNLQTSHHSVHCTHEHPKADQVIRGVHIEPAHIVKKRSIDQPLRISIFYDHSVYRLEPKKFEMINNTILPEAVRFWEEALKVRKTGGPILLNRKCPTRQVFIRGGRSHCIDACSPDTMCGEVRVPEHHLNPCYVCNSTGHNCRALPRVKGIPDEELTASEISGNSVYDTQGTDEKEEETEEETLGVENTDFVLYVSAVETERCRRGLTVAYASHCQQEAALDRPVAGHANFCPGELSTKYRDMPSVLSTVKHEMLHALGFSVSLFGFYRDENGDPLTERRPDTGNPPLDEELQIHKWSHRVVKKVTRNKWMIRGGYMERTFHMIVTPRVVKEVRDHFNCSELEGAELEDQGGDGTALTHWEKRVFENEAMTGTHTQNSVFSRITFAMMEDTGWYRADYAHSTPLDWGRGLGCNFAMTSCKQWLNTQRFRRKNPAPFCERVKGDPLRTQCSPRRNAVVLCNLVRHDTILPRKYQHFDILPNVPAGEAAMYGGSVSLADYCPYLQEFTWRHKNVLIRGSRCSYEENTPNSEVNFALENYGPHSKCFDHSDRVWEQKSCRQIREWQHWGSGCYKYKCESGRLRIVVGNYTYTCYFANQVLQVRIVQSDWLHRGGVVCPPCREMCGAEFASRGEYCKGGEEAPPPNLYPNDVLACKADQTYLAAILLMSAILITLTNCM
;
A
#
# COMPACT_ATOMS: atom_id res chain seq x y z
N MET A 1 -27.53 -65.19 42.00
CA MET A 1 -28.00 -63.78 41.95
C MET A 1 -26.80 -62.94 42.30
N SER A 2 -26.04 -62.56 41.27
CA SER A 2 -24.63 -62.27 41.40
C SER A 2 -24.35 -60.91 40.79
N ALA A 3 -23.77 -60.03 41.61
CA ALA A 3 -23.30 -58.71 41.27
C ALA A 3 -22.26 -58.75 40.15
N LEU A 4 -22.57 -58.25 38.96
CA LEU A 4 -21.57 -57.97 37.90
C LEU A 4 -22.13 -57.20 36.69
N THR A 5 -22.89 -56.11 36.89
CA THR A 5 -23.22 -55.18 35.78
C THR A 5 -23.81 -53.88 36.33
N LEU A 6 -22.98 -52.99 36.92
CA LEU A 6 -23.34 -51.56 37.03
C LEU A 6 -22.17 -50.64 37.45
N ARG A 7 -20.91 -51.00 37.16
CA ARG A 7 -19.73 -50.15 37.49
C ARG A 7 -18.96 -49.61 36.30
N SER A 8 -19.40 -49.88 35.06
CA SER A 8 -18.69 -49.45 33.84
C SER A 8 -19.37 -48.34 33.03
N TYR A 9 -20.60 -47.92 33.38
CA TYR A 9 -21.32 -46.89 32.62
C TYR A 9 -21.22 -45.46 33.17
N VAL A 10 -20.86 -45.28 34.45
CA VAL A 10 -20.79 -43.94 35.08
C VAL A 10 -19.40 -43.29 34.94
N ARG A 11 -18.35 -44.07 34.65
CA ARG A 11 -17.00 -43.54 34.38
C ARG A 11 -16.77 -43.10 32.93
N VAL A 12 -17.60 -43.52 31.98
CA VAL A 12 -17.46 -43.13 30.56
C VAL A 12 -18.16 -41.79 30.29
N PHE A 13 -19.28 -41.50 30.96
CA PHE A 13 -20.00 -40.23 30.75
C PHE A 13 -19.33 -38.99 31.39
N CYS A 14 -18.64 -39.14 32.52
CA CYS A 14 -17.89 -38.02 33.13
C CYS A 14 -16.59 -37.68 32.38
N VAL A 15 -15.99 -38.64 31.66
CA VAL A 15 -14.79 -38.38 30.85
C VAL A 15 -15.16 -37.72 29.51
N LEU A 16 -16.32 -38.04 28.94
CA LEU A 16 -16.80 -37.40 27.70
C LEU A 16 -17.23 -35.93 27.89
N CYS A 17 -17.84 -35.56 29.03
CA CYS A 17 -18.16 -34.14 29.28
C CYS A 17 -16.91 -33.28 29.57
N PHE A 18 -15.89 -33.82 30.24
CA PHE A 18 -14.64 -33.09 30.49
C PHE A 18 -13.79 -32.89 29.22
N VAL A 19 -13.88 -33.83 28.27
CA VAL A 19 -13.22 -33.68 26.96
C VAL A 19 -13.97 -32.69 26.08
N LEU A 20 -15.31 -32.62 26.15
CA LEU A 20 -16.10 -31.64 25.38
C LEU A 20 -15.98 -30.19 25.90
N GLU A 21 -15.81 -29.97 27.22
CA GLU A 21 -15.55 -28.61 27.74
C GLU A 21 -14.10 -28.14 27.55
N CYS A 22 -13.12 -29.04 27.41
CA CYS A 22 -11.74 -28.65 27.07
C CYS A 22 -11.59 -28.30 25.59
N VAL A 23 -12.34 -28.94 24.69
CA VAL A 23 -12.27 -28.66 23.24
C VAL A 23 -12.86 -27.29 22.88
N VAL A 24 -13.86 -26.79 23.62
CA VAL A 24 -14.48 -25.49 23.33
C VAL A 24 -13.62 -24.29 23.77
N CYS A 25 -12.60 -24.48 24.62
CA CYS A 25 -11.63 -23.43 24.96
C CYS A 25 -10.39 -23.40 24.06
N GLU A 26 -10.04 -24.48 23.36
CA GLU A 26 -8.94 -24.46 22.37
C GLU A 26 -9.34 -23.73 21.06
N ASP A 27 -10.63 -23.73 20.72
CA ASP A 27 -11.14 -23.09 19.49
C ASP A 27 -11.22 -21.56 19.54
N PHE A 28 -11.01 -20.94 20.70
CA PHE A 28 -10.93 -19.47 20.83
C PHE A 28 -9.51 -18.94 20.61
N VAL A 29 -8.49 -19.80 20.66
CA VAL A 29 -7.07 -19.40 20.57
C VAL A 29 -6.43 -19.85 19.24
N ASN A 30 -6.98 -20.89 18.60
CA ASN A 30 -6.44 -21.43 17.36
C ASN A 30 -7.16 -20.87 16.13
N ASN A 31 -6.61 -19.81 15.54
CA ASN A 31 -6.58 -19.49 14.10
C ASN A 31 -6.16 -18.02 13.87
N LEU A 32 -5.01 -17.62 14.42
CA LEU A 32 -4.33 -16.42 13.96
C LEU A 32 -3.48 -16.75 12.73
N GLN A 33 -4.15 -16.81 11.58
CA GLN A 33 -3.49 -17.08 10.31
C GLN A 33 -2.79 -15.79 9.84
N THR A 34 -1.46 -15.82 9.73
CA THR A 34 -0.69 -14.78 9.03
C THR A 34 -0.76 -15.03 7.52
N SER A 35 -1.97 -14.95 6.95
CA SER A 35 -2.15 -15.06 5.50
C SER A 35 -1.72 -13.75 4.84
N HIS A 36 -0.61 -13.80 4.11
CA HIS A 36 -0.20 -12.74 3.19
C HIS A 36 -0.58 -13.20 1.80
N HIS A 37 -1.69 -12.70 1.28
CA HIS A 37 -1.88 -12.64 -0.16
C HIS A 37 -1.26 -11.31 -0.59
N SER A 38 -0.16 -11.36 -1.35
CA SER A 38 0.36 -10.17 -2.00
C SER A 38 -0.62 -9.78 -3.09
N VAL A 39 -1.37 -8.70 -2.86
CA VAL A 39 -2.21 -8.09 -3.89
C VAL A 39 -1.27 -7.38 -4.85
N HIS A 40 -1.08 -7.98 -6.04
CA HIS A 40 -0.30 -7.39 -7.11
C HIS A 40 -1.10 -6.26 -7.75
N CYS A 41 -0.50 -5.08 -7.85
CA CYS A 41 -1.05 -3.98 -8.62
C CYS A 41 -0.96 -4.38 -10.09
N THR A 42 -2.12 -4.45 -10.75
CA THR A 42 -2.22 -4.79 -12.17
C THR A 42 -2.63 -3.54 -12.94
N HIS A 43 -1.68 -2.63 -13.15
CA HIS A 43 -1.88 -1.39 -13.91
C HIS A 43 -1.78 -1.65 -15.41
N GLU A 44 -2.91 -1.72 -16.10
CA GLU A 44 -2.91 -1.81 -17.56
C GLU A 44 -2.76 -0.42 -18.19
N HIS A 45 -1.56 -0.11 -18.67
CA HIS A 45 -1.31 1.14 -19.39
C HIS A 45 -2.11 1.18 -20.70
N PRO A 46 -2.51 2.36 -21.19
CA PRO A 46 -3.27 2.46 -22.42
C PRO A 46 -2.36 2.18 -23.62
N LYS A 47 -2.92 1.54 -24.63
CA LYS A 47 -2.27 1.35 -25.94
C LYS A 47 -2.28 2.66 -26.72
N ALA A 48 -1.37 2.80 -27.67
CA ALA A 48 -1.21 4.02 -28.46
C ALA A 48 -2.49 4.45 -29.20
N ASP A 49 -3.35 3.52 -29.60
CA ASP A 49 -4.61 3.79 -30.28
C ASP A 49 -5.79 4.08 -29.33
N GLN A 50 -5.61 3.83 -28.03
CA GLN A 50 -6.59 4.16 -26.99
C GLN A 50 -6.43 5.59 -26.48
N VAL A 51 -5.30 6.24 -26.75
CA VAL A 51 -4.99 7.61 -26.30
C VAL A 51 -5.20 8.59 -27.45
N ILE A 52 -6.11 9.55 -27.26
CA ILE A 52 -6.32 10.62 -28.24
C ILE A 52 -5.30 11.75 -27.97
N ARG A 53 -4.50 12.07 -28.97
CA ARG A 53 -3.42 13.07 -28.87
C ARG A 53 -3.80 14.38 -29.55
N GLY A 54 -3.07 15.43 -29.19
CA GLY A 54 -3.18 16.72 -29.87
C GLY A 54 -4.39 17.53 -29.43
N VAL A 55 -4.79 17.42 -28.16
CA VAL A 55 -5.81 18.32 -27.60
C VAL A 55 -5.27 19.74 -27.67
N HIS A 56 -5.97 20.59 -28.42
CA HIS A 56 -5.55 21.96 -28.64
C HIS A 56 -6.12 22.86 -27.54
N ILE A 57 -5.29 23.19 -26.55
CA ILE A 57 -5.63 24.19 -25.52
C ILE A 57 -5.16 25.56 -26.02
N GLU A 58 -3.86 25.69 -26.24
CA GLU A 58 -3.24 26.93 -26.68
C GLU A 58 -2.01 26.68 -27.57
N PRO A 59 -1.56 27.69 -28.34
CA PRO A 59 -0.33 27.61 -29.12
C PRO A 59 0.91 27.33 -28.25
N ALA A 60 1.75 26.39 -28.69
CA ALA A 60 2.92 25.93 -27.94
C ALA A 60 3.91 27.05 -27.54
N HIS A 61 4.08 28.06 -28.41
CA HIS A 61 4.98 29.19 -28.13
C HIS A 61 4.49 30.09 -26.98
N ILE A 62 3.19 30.07 -26.68
CA ILE A 62 2.60 30.79 -25.54
C ILE A 62 2.80 29.96 -24.28
N VAL A 63 2.47 28.66 -24.33
CA VAL A 63 2.57 27.76 -23.17
C VAL A 63 4.01 27.66 -22.67
N LYS A 64 5.00 27.53 -23.57
CA LYS A 64 6.42 27.44 -23.21
C LYS A 64 6.96 28.68 -22.47
N LYS A 65 6.37 29.86 -22.69
CA LYS A 65 6.79 31.11 -22.03
C LYS A 65 6.27 31.26 -20.60
N ARG A 66 5.32 30.44 -20.17
CA ARG A 66 4.72 30.53 -18.82
C ARG A 66 5.57 29.80 -17.79
N SER A 67 5.66 30.40 -16.60
CA SER A 67 6.18 29.76 -15.39
C SER A 67 5.25 28.63 -14.93
N ILE A 68 5.85 27.63 -14.30
CA ILE A 68 5.12 26.62 -13.51
C ILE A 68 4.94 27.20 -12.10
N ASP A 69 3.86 27.92 -11.88
CA ASP A 69 3.65 28.72 -10.65
C ASP A 69 2.32 28.48 -9.95
N GLN A 70 1.28 28.01 -10.65
CA GLN A 70 -0.01 27.71 -10.03
C GLN A 70 -0.11 26.25 -9.57
N PRO A 71 -0.86 25.97 -8.49
CA PRO A 71 -1.29 24.61 -8.14
C PRO A 71 -2.01 23.94 -9.32
N LEU A 72 -1.85 22.62 -9.43
CA LEU A 72 -2.62 21.81 -10.37
C LEU A 72 -4.11 21.89 -10.01
N ARG A 73 -4.99 22.02 -11.00
CA ARG A 73 -6.44 21.98 -10.82
C ARG A 73 -7.03 20.75 -11.50
N ILE A 74 -7.66 19.89 -10.71
CA ILE A 74 -8.26 18.63 -11.17
C ILE A 74 -9.78 18.73 -11.04
N SER A 75 -10.48 18.63 -12.17
CA SER A 75 -11.94 18.55 -12.17
C SER A 75 -12.38 17.10 -12.30
N ILE A 76 -13.29 16.70 -11.40
CA ILE A 76 -13.85 15.34 -11.39
C ILE A 76 -15.17 15.33 -12.16
N PHE A 77 -15.34 14.36 -13.03
CA PHE A 77 -16.63 14.06 -13.66
C PHE A 77 -17.06 12.65 -13.27
N TYR A 78 -18.25 12.49 -12.70
CA TYR A 78 -18.78 11.20 -12.28
C TYR A 78 -19.67 10.59 -13.36
N ASP A 79 -19.38 9.35 -13.72
CA ASP A 79 -20.29 8.51 -14.48
C ASP A 79 -21.48 8.05 -13.62
N HIS A 80 -22.62 7.77 -14.26
CA HIS A 80 -23.83 7.32 -13.59
C HIS A 80 -23.62 6.04 -12.75
N SER A 81 -22.63 5.20 -13.09
CA SER A 81 -22.24 4.04 -12.28
C SER A 81 -21.88 4.39 -10.83
N VAL A 82 -21.31 5.57 -10.57
CA VAL A 82 -20.89 5.97 -9.22
C VAL A 82 -22.10 6.21 -8.32
N TYR A 83 -23.16 6.81 -8.84
CA TYR A 83 -24.40 7.05 -8.08
C TYR A 83 -25.20 5.76 -7.81
N ARG A 84 -24.87 4.65 -8.49
CA ARG A 84 -25.48 3.33 -8.24
C ARG A 84 -24.77 2.52 -7.16
N LEU A 85 -23.69 3.04 -6.58
CA LEU A 85 -23.01 2.41 -5.45
C LEU A 85 -23.90 2.38 -4.21
N GLU A 86 -23.65 1.41 -3.33
CA GLU A 86 -24.24 1.42 -1.99
C GLU A 86 -23.96 2.76 -1.29
N PRO A 87 -24.92 3.33 -0.52
CA PRO A 87 -24.78 4.68 0.05
C PRO A 87 -23.48 4.90 0.81
N LYS A 88 -23.05 3.92 1.63
CA LYS A 88 -21.78 4.00 2.38
C LYS A 88 -20.55 4.06 1.47
N LYS A 89 -20.55 3.33 0.36
CA LYS A 89 -19.45 3.34 -0.62
C LYS A 89 -19.45 4.64 -1.41
N PHE A 90 -20.62 5.11 -1.82
CA PHE A 90 -20.79 6.39 -2.48
C PHE A 90 -20.29 7.55 -1.60
N GLU A 91 -20.76 7.66 -0.36
CA GLU A 91 -20.32 8.68 0.59
C GLU A 91 -18.81 8.62 0.83
N MET A 92 -18.26 7.41 1.00
CA MET A 92 -16.82 7.20 1.18
C MET A 92 -16.01 7.73 -0.02
N ILE A 93 -16.42 7.42 -1.25
CA ILE A 93 -15.72 7.85 -2.47
C ILE A 93 -15.89 9.35 -2.68
N ASN A 94 -17.15 9.82 -2.68
CA ASN A 94 -17.52 11.18 -3.06
C ASN A 94 -17.11 12.22 -2.02
N ASN A 95 -17.25 11.91 -0.73
CA ASN A 95 -17.06 12.90 0.35
C ASN A 95 -15.73 12.76 1.08
N THR A 96 -14.98 11.67 0.87
CA THR A 96 -13.74 11.42 1.62
C THR A 96 -12.56 11.08 0.72
N ILE A 97 -12.58 9.92 0.06
CA ILE A 97 -11.41 9.37 -0.62
C ILE A 97 -10.98 10.22 -1.82
N LEU A 98 -11.88 10.52 -2.77
CA LEU A 98 -11.51 11.29 -3.97
C LEU A 98 -11.14 12.74 -3.64
N PRO A 99 -11.93 13.49 -2.84
CA PRO A 99 -11.56 14.85 -2.47
C PRO A 99 -10.19 14.92 -1.78
N GLU A 100 -9.88 13.97 -0.89
CA GLU A 100 -8.60 13.94 -0.20
C GLU A 100 -7.43 13.58 -1.14
N ALA A 101 -7.62 12.63 -2.06
CA ALA A 101 -6.62 12.26 -3.05
C ALA A 101 -6.37 13.39 -4.07
N VAL A 102 -7.42 14.05 -4.55
CA VAL A 102 -7.33 15.21 -5.44
C VAL A 102 -6.61 16.34 -4.76
N ARG A 103 -7.07 16.78 -3.58
CA ARG A 103 -6.43 17.87 -2.84
C ARG A 103 -4.94 17.61 -2.62
N PHE A 104 -4.57 16.38 -2.28
CA PHE A 104 -3.16 16.01 -2.10
C PHE A 104 -2.33 16.30 -3.36
N TRP A 105 -2.79 15.91 -4.55
CA TRP A 105 -2.07 16.15 -5.80
C TRP A 105 -2.14 17.59 -6.30
N GLU A 106 -3.24 18.30 -6.05
CA GLU A 106 -3.37 19.73 -6.35
C GLU A 106 -2.38 20.57 -5.54
N GLU A 107 -2.17 20.23 -4.27
CA GLU A 107 -1.17 20.91 -3.42
C GLU A 107 0.26 20.48 -3.73
N ALA A 108 0.47 19.18 -4.01
CA ALA A 108 1.80 18.61 -4.23
C ALA A 108 2.40 18.96 -5.60
N LEU A 109 1.59 19.28 -6.60
CA LEU A 109 2.05 19.54 -7.97
C LEU A 109 1.61 20.92 -8.45
N LYS A 110 2.55 21.67 -9.01
CA LYS A 110 2.29 22.91 -9.75
C LYS A 110 2.36 22.66 -11.24
N VAL A 111 1.59 23.41 -12.02
CA VAL A 111 1.49 23.27 -13.48
C VAL A 111 1.57 24.63 -14.15
N ARG A 112 1.89 24.65 -15.45
CA ARG A 112 1.77 25.87 -16.27
C ARG A 112 0.28 26.17 -16.43
N LYS A 113 -0.12 27.41 -16.14
CA LYS A 113 -1.50 27.84 -16.30
C LYS A 113 -2.04 27.56 -17.70
N THR A 114 -3.22 26.95 -17.81
CA THR A 114 -4.00 26.85 -19.05
C THR A 114 -4.74 28.17 -19.29
N GLY A 115 -4.79 28.62 -20.54
CA GLY A 115 -5.35 29.92 -20.92
C GLY A 115 -6.82 29.89 -21.35
N GLY A 116 -7.48 28.74 -21.27
CA GLY A 116 -8.89 28.57 -21.60
C GLY A 116 -9.43 27.20 -21.14
N PRO A 117 -10.74 26.94 -21.34
CA PRO A 117 -11.35 25.66 -21.00
C PRO A 117 -10.72 24.50 -21.77
N ILE A 118 -10.69 23.32 -21.14
CA ILE A 118 -10.25 22.10 -21.81
C ILE A 118 -11.40 21.56 -22.65
N LEU A 119 -11.21 21.58 -23.98
CA LEU A 119 -12.10 20.92 -24.94
C LEU A 119 -11.39 19.68 -25.49
N LEU A 120 -11.95 18.51 -25.21
CA LEU A 120 -11.35 17.23 -25.59
C LEU A 120 -11.61 16.88 -27.06
N ASN A 121 -10.68 16.16 -27.67
CA ASN A 121 -10.83 15.72 -29.05
C ASN A 121 -11.78 14.53 -29.13
N ARG A 122 -12.58 14.49 -30.21
CA ARG A 122 -13.43 13.33 -30.51
C ARG A 122 -12.60 12.18 -31.02
N LYS A 123 -13.06 10.96 -30.74
CA LYS A 123 -12.54 9.75 -31.37
C LYS A 123 -12.90 9.74 -32.85
N CYS A 124 -11.95 9.37 -33.70
CA CYS A 124 -12.21 9.12 -35.12
C CYS A 124 -12.50 7.63 -35.35
N PRO A 125 -13.33 7.27 -36.34
CA PRO A 125 -13.61 5.86 -36.69
C PRO A 125 -12.35 5.12 -37.13
N THR A 126 -11.42 5.83 -37.78
CA THR A 126 -10.12 5.31 -38.20
C THR A 126 -9.00 5.97 -37.39
N ARG A 127 -7.85 5.31 -37.32
CA ARG A 127 -6.63 5.87 -36.67
C ARG A 127 -5.99 7.00 -37.46
N GLN A 128 -6.34 7.16 -38.73
CA GLN A 128 -5.77 8.17 -39.61
C GLN A 128 -6.49 9.50 -39.44
N VAL A 129 -5.72 10.54 -39.18
CA VAL A 129 -6.23 11.91 -39.01
C VAL A 129 -5.39 12.88 -39.83
N PHE A 130 -6.02 13.96 -40.29
CA PHE A 130 -5.32 15.07 -40.93
C PHE A 130 -5.04 16.17 -39.90
N ILE A 131 -3.81 16.68 -39.87
CA ILE A 131 -3.45 17.83 -39.02
C ILE A 131 -3.49 19.10 -39.87
N ARG A 132 -4.44 20.01 -39.56
CA ARG A 132 -4.58 21.31 -40.23
C ARG A 132 -4.76 22.41 -39.20
N GLY A 133 -4.00 23.50 -39.31
CA GLY A 133 -4.05 24.61 -38.36
C GLY A 133 -3.75 24.20 -36.91
N GLY A 134 -2.95 23.14 -36.71
CA GLY A 134 -2.65 22.62 -35.38
C GLY A 134 -3.78 21.82 -34.71
N ARG A 135 -4.82 21.41 -35.47
CA ARG A 135 -5.94 20.59 -35.00
C ARG A 135 -6.08 19.32 -35.82
N SER A 136 -6.44 18.23 -35.14
CA SER A 136 -6.73 16.93 -35.76
C SER A 136 -8.12 16.92 -36.37
N HIS A 137 -8.23 16.40 -37.60
CA HIS A 137 -9.48 16.23 -38.34
C HIS A 137 -9.65 14.75 -38.71
N CYS A 138 -10.82 14.19 -38.42
CA CYS A 138 -11.17 12.82 -38.81
C CYS A 138 -11.43 12.73 -40.32
N ILE A 139 -11.31 11.53 -40.86
CA ILE A 139 -11.70 11.23 -42.25
C ILE A 139 -13.21 11.07 -42.30
N ASP A 140 -13.88 11.94 -43.06
CA ASP A 140 -15.31 11.98 -43.38
C ASP A 140 -16.27 12.20 -42.19
N ALA A 141 -16.07 11.53 -41.05
CA ALA A 141 -16.92 11.60 -39.85
C ALA A 141 -16.12 11.35 -38.56
N CYS A 142 -16.64 11.83 -37.42
CA CYS A 142 -16.18 11.42 -36.09
C CYS A 142 -16.97 10.20 -35.60
N SER A 143 -16.42 9.46 -34.63
CA SER A 143 -17.19 8.45 -33.91
C SER A 143 -18.34 9.13 -33.14
N PRO A 144 -19.50 8.45 -33.02
CA PRO A 144 -20.63 8.98 -32.24
C PRO A 144 -20.23 9.19 -30.78
N ASP A 145 -19.44 8.26 -30.24
CA ASP A 145 -19.06 8.24 -28.84
C ASP A 145 -17.56 8.36 -28.67
N THR A 146 -17.14 9.20 -27.73
CA THR A 146 -15.74 9.30 -27.29
C THR A 146 -15.65 8.80 -25.86
N MET A 147 -14.86 7.75 -25.65
CA MET A 147 -14.69 7.11 -24.34
C MET A 147 -13.38 7.55 -23.69
N CYS A 148 -13.38 7.72 -22.37
CA CYS A 148 -12.20 7.84 -21.53
C CYS A 148 -12.29 6.76 -20.45
N GLY A 149 -11.62 5.62 -20.68
CA GLY A 149 -11.85 4.41 -19.90
C GLY A 149 -13.27 3.90 -20.07
N GLU A 150 -13.95 3.66 -18.94
CA GLU A 150 -15.34 3.18 -18.92
C GLU A 150 -16.37 4.33 -19.07
N VAL A 151 -15.91 5.59 -19.13
CA VAL A 151 -16.79 6.76 -19.12
C VAL A 151 -16.97 7.32 -20.52
N ARG A 152 -18.23 7.55 -20.91
CA ARG A 152 -18.58 8.33 -22.10
C ARG A 152 -18.33 9.81 -21.82
N VAL A 153 -17.47 10.44 -22.59
CA VAL A 153 -17.16 11.87 -22.44
C VAL A 153 -18.39 12.69 -22.85
N PRO A 154 -18.89 13.62 -22.01
CA PRO A 154 -20.04 14.46 -22.32
C PRO A 154 -19.83 15.31 -23.57
N GLU A 155 -20.91 15.54 -24.31
CA GLU A 155 -20.90 16.33 -25.55
C GLU A 155 -20.41 17.77 -25.32
N HIS A 156 -20.74 18.39 -24.18
CA HIS A 156 -20.27 19.73 -23.85
C HIS A 156 -18.77 19.80 -23.52
N HIS A 157 -18.14 18.69 -23.08
CA HIS A 157 -16.67 18.61 -22.88
C HIS A 157 -15.89 18.41 -24.18
N LEU A 158 -16.55 18.00 -25.27
CA LEU A 158 -15.91 17.68 -26.54
C LEU A 158 -15.81 18.90 -27.45
N ASN A 159 -14.77 18.90 -28.29
CA ASN A 159 -14.67 19.76 -29.45
C ASN A 159 -15.80 19.48 -30.46
N PRO A 160 -16.14 20.46 -31.33
CA PRO A 160 -16.90 20.18 -32.55
C PRO A 160 -16.25 19.06 -33.36
N CYS A 161 -17.04 18.31 -34.12
CA CYS A 161 -16.50 17.26 -34.96
C CYS A 161 -15.75 17.88 -36.16
N TYR A 162 -14.42 17.89 -36.10
CA TYR A 162 -13.56 18.36 -37.18
C TYR A 162 -13.32 17.22 -38.18
N VAL A 163 -13.69 17.43 -39.44
CA VAL A 163 -13.57 16.44 -40.51
C VAL A 163 -12.91 17.03 -41.75
N CYS A 164 -12.17 16.22 -42.48
CA CYS A 164 -11.78 16.46 -43.87
C CYS A 164 -12.30 15.30 -44.72
N ASN A 165 -12.40 15.51 -46.03
CA ASN A 165 -12.70 14.40 -46.93
C ASN A 165 -11.55 13.37 -46.96
N SER A 166 -11.79 12.20 -47.56
CA SER A 166 -10.80 11.12 -47.75
C SER A 166 -9.46 11.55 -48.37
N THR A 167 -9.43 12.66 -49.12
CA THR A 167 -8.21 13.23 -49.73
C THR A 167 -7.49 14.29 -48.86
N GLY A 168 -8.02 14.62 -47.67
CA GLY A 168 -7.45 15.64 -46.79
C GLY A 168 -7.74 17.09 -47.21
N HIS A 169 -8.77 17.27 -48.03
CA HIS A 169 -9.32 18.55 -48.50
C HIS A 169 -10.70 18.81 -47.87
N ASN A 170 -11.24 20.02 -48.07
CA ASN A 170 -12.55 20.45 -47.54
C ASN A 170 -12.71 20.23 -46.02
N CYS A 171 -11.70 20.65 -45.26
CA CYS A 171 -11.69 20.51 -43.81
C CYS A 171 -12.66 21.52 -43.18
N ARG A 172 -13.60 21.02 -42.36
CA ARG A 172 -14.65 21.82 -41.73
C ARG A 172 -15.02 21.26 -40.35
N ALA A 173 -15.62 22.10 -39.52
CA ALA A 173 -16.26 21.65 -38.29
C ALA A 173 -17.73 21.34 -38.61
N LEU A 174 -18.20 20.15 -38.21
CA LEU A 174 -19.62 19.83 -38.24
C LEU A 174 -20.32 20.51 -37.06
N PRO A 175 -21.57 20.97 -37.24
CA PRO A 175 -22.36 21.49 -36.13
C PRO A 175 -22.52 20.42 -35.04
N ARG A 176 -22.55 20.84 -33.78
CA ARG A 176 -22.86 19.94 -32.67
C ARG A 176 -24.30 19.44 -32.84
N VAL A 177 -24.49 18.14 -32.70
CA VAL A 177 -25.85 17.59 -32.61
C VAL A 177 -26.32 17.92 -31.21
N LYS A 178 -27.34 18.79 -31.06
CA LYS A 178 -28.03 18.94 -29.76
C LYS A 178 -28.65 17.59 -29.45
N GLY A 179 -28.08 16.87 -28.48
CA GLY A 179 -28.63 15.61 -27.99
C GLY A 179 -30.00 15.85 -27.37
N ILE A 180 -30.91 14.91 -27.58
CA ILE A 180 -32.10 14.73 -26.75
C ILE A 180 -31.57 14.27 -25.37
N PRO A 181 -32.11 14.77 -24.23
CA PRO A 181 -31.68 14.34 -22.90
C PRO A 181 -31.78 12.81 -22.72
N ASP A 182 -30.86 12.24 -21.94
CA ASP A 182 -30.68 10.80 -21.68
C ASP A 182 -31.82 10.13 -20.84
N GLU A 183 -33.08 10.58 -20.95
CA GLU A 183 -34.22 10.04 -20.15
C GLU A 183 -35.24 9.18 -20.91
N GLU A 184 -35.19 9.05 -22.25
CA GLU A 184 -36.18 8.21 -22.98
C GLU A 184 -35.54 6.99 -23.65
N LEU A 185 -35.19 6.00 -22.84
CA LEU A 185 -34.99 4.60 -23.26
C LEU A 185 -35.69 3.67 -22.27
N THR A 186 -37.00 3.86 -22.07
CA THR A 186 -37.86 2.82 -21.47
C THR A 186 -38.73 2.18 -22.54
N ALA A 187 -38.82 0.85 -22.44
CA ALA A 187 -39.39 -0.06 -23.40
C ALA A 187 -40.83 0.26 -23.84
N SER A 188 -41.07 -0.09 -25.10
CA SER A 188 -42.32 -0.29 -25.81
C SER A 188 -43.56 -0.73 -25.00
N GLU A 189 -44.69 -0.13 -25.40
CA GLU A 189 -45.97 -0.76 -25.80
C GLU A 189 -47.22 -0.70 -24.88
N ILE A 190 -48.26 -0.09 -25.49
CA ILE A 190 -49.71 -0.39 -25.45
C ILE A 190 -50.57 0.23 -24.32
N SER A 191 -51.36 1.26 -24.66
CA SER A 191 -52.84 1.23 -24.68
C SER A 191 -53.47 2.63 -24.60
N GLY A 192 -54.45 2.92 -25.46
CA GLY A 192 -55.64 3.70 -25.06
C GLY A 192 -55.81 5.11 -25.65
N ASN A 193 -56.83 5.25 -26.50
CA ASN A 193 -57.44 6.51 -26.96
C ASN A 193 -57.84 7.46 -25.81
N SER A 194 -57.76 8.78 -26.02
CA SER A 194 -58.88 9.73 -25.80
C SER A 194 -58.53 11.17 -26.21
N VAL A 195 -59.50 11.80 -26.84
CA VAL A 195 -59.63 13.22 -27.25
C VAL A 195 -59.86 14.12 -26.02
N TYR A 196 -59.34 15.36 -26.02
CA TYR A 196 -60.05 16.66 -25.80
C TYR A 196 -59.10 17.85 -25.56
N ASP A 197 -59.37 18.87 -26.38
CA ASP A 197 -59.23 20.33 -26.35
C ASP A 197 -58.57 21.13 -25.19
N THR A 198 -57.89 22.21 -25.64
CA THR A 198 -57.56 23.54 -25.06
C THR A 198 -57.59 23.80 -23.54
N GLN A 199 -56.51 24.40 -23.03
CA GLN A 199 -56.44 25.81 -22.56
C GLN A 199 -55.04 26.10 -21.99
N GLY A 200 -54.47 27.24 -22.37
CA GLY A 200 -53.15 27.68 -21.91
C GLY A 200 -53.17 28.32 -20.52
N THR A 201 -51.99 28.39 -19.90
CA THR A 201 -51.45 29.53 -19.12
C THR A 201 -50.02 29.23 -18.71
N ASP A 202 -49.25 30.31 -18.58
CA ASP A 202 -47.93 30.44 -17.95
C ASP A 202 -46.70 29.91 -18.71
N GLU A 203 -46.22 30.78 -19.62
CA GLU A 203 -44.81 30.93 -19.91
C GLU A 203 -44.06 31.24 -18.60
N LYS A 204 -43.50 30.19 -17.97
CA LYS A 204 -42.27 30.36 -17.20
C LYS A 204 -41.13 30.24 -18.21
N GLU A 205 -40.49 31.36 -18.49
CA GLU A 205 -39.13 31.36 -19.05
C GLU A 205 -38.25 30.52 -18.13
N GLU A 206 -38.04 29.28 -18.53
CA GLU A 206 -36.98 28.44 -17.98
C GLU A 206 -35.68 29.09 -18.44
N GLU A 207 -34.96 29.72 -17.52
CA GLU A 207 -33.59 30.16 -17.75
C GLU A 207 -32.81 28.94 -18.24
N THR A 208 -32.57 28.86 -19.56
CA THR A 208 -31.64 27.90 -20.11
C THR A 208 -30.28 28.27 -19.55
N GLU A 209 -29.80 27.51 -18.55
CA GLU A 209 -28.39 27.52 -18.18
C GLU A 209 -27.60 27.35 -19.49
N GLU A 210 -26.87 28.39 -19.90
CA GLU A 210 -25.90 28.26 -21.00
C GLU A 210 -24.89 27.21 -20.55
N GLU A 211 -25.03 25.97 -21.01
CA GLU A 211 -24.04 24.92 -20.78
C GLU A 211 -22.67 25.42 -21.25
N THR A 212 -21.80 25.73 -20.28
CA THR A 212 -20.45 26.23 -20.55
C THR A 212 -19.68 25.20 -21.39
N LEU A 213 -19.07 25.67 -22.48
CA LEU A 213 -18.39 24.81 -23.45
C LEU A 213 -16.98 24.44 -22.98
N GLY A 214 -16.74 23.14 -22.81
CA GLY A 214 -15.49 22.61 -22.26
C GLY A 214 -15.42 22.71 -20.74
N VAL A 215 -14.31 22.23 -20.17
CA VAL A 215 -14.13 22.24 -18.72
C VAL A 215 -13.31 23.47 -18.31
N GLU A 216 -13.98 24.44 -17.70
CA GLU A 216 -13.37 25.69 -17.24
C GLU A 216 -12.55 25.51 -15.96
N ASN A 217 -11.55 26.39 -15.79
CA ASN A 217 -10.71 26.43 -14.59
C ASN A 217 -10.00 25.11 -14.24
N THR A 218 -9.70 24.30 -15.26
CA THR A 218 -9.12 22.97 -15.11
C THR A 218 -7.78 22.86 -15.83
N ASP A 219 -6.88 22.05 -15.27
CA ASP A 219 -5.64 21.65 -15.91
C ASP A 219 -5.62 20.15 -16.25
N PHE A 220 -6.38 19.33 -15.50
CA PHE A 220 -6.59 17.91 -15.75
C PHE A 220 -8.03 17.49 -15.43
N VAL A 221 -8.70 16.77 -16.34
CA VAL A 221 -10.06 16.24 -16.12
C VAL A 221 -9.99 14.76 -15.76
N LEU A 222 -10.54 14.37 -14.60
CA LEU A 222 -10.61 12.98 -14.16
C LEU A 222 -12.03 12.44 -14.29
N TYR A 223 -12.23 11.49 -15.21
CA TYR A 223 -13.49 10.79 -15.38
C TYR A 223 -13.56 9.58 -14.46
N VAL A 224 -14.55 9.54 -13.57
CA VAL A 224 -14.66 8.53 -12.52
C VAL A 224 -15.85 7.61 -12.78
N SER A 225 -15.59 6.31 -12.80
CA SER A 225 -16.61 5.26 -12.89
C SER A 225 -16.52 4.29 -11.72
N ALA A 226 -17.59 3.53 -11.50
CA ALA A 226 -17.64 2.45 -10.53
C ALA A 226 -18.27 1.20 -11.15
N VAL A 227 -17.56 0.59 -12.10
CA VAL A 227 -18.03 -0.57 -12.87
C VAL A 227 -17.21 -1.80 -12.53
N GLU A 228 -17.88 -2.94 -12.36
CA GLU A 228 -17.25 -4.23 -12.11
C GLU A 228 -16.76 -4.84 -13.43
N THR A 229 -15.51 -4.55 -13.79
CA THR A 229 -14.89 -4.98 -15.07
C THR A 229 -14.10 -6.29 -14.92
N GLU A 230 -13.62 -6.86 -16.03
CA GLU A 230 -12.71 -8.01 -15.98
C GLU A 230 -11.43 -7.70 -15.18
N ARG A 231 -10.96 -6.45 -15.23
CA ARG A 231 -9.80 -5.98 -14.45
C ARG A 231 -10.05 -6.07 -12.95
N CYS A 232 -11.25 -5.74 -12.49
CA CYS A 232 -11.63 -5.87 -11.08
C CYS A 232 -11.56 -7.31 -10.59
N ARG A 233 -11.93 -8.28 -11.45
CA ARG A 233 -11.88 -9.72 -11.14
C ARG A 233 -10.47 -10.29 -11.13
N ARG A 234 -9.48 -9.56 -11.65
CA ARG A 234 -8.06 -9.95 -11.64
C ARG A 234 -7.38 -9.33 -10.41
N GLY A 235 -7.00 -10.18 -9.45
CA GLY A 235 -6.01 -9.82 -8.44
C GLY A 235 -6.46 -8.90 -7.30
N LEU A 236 -7.73 -8.92 -6.88
CA LEU A 236 -8.26 -8.07 -5.78
C LEU A 236 -8.00 -6.57 -6.03
N THR A 237 -8.14 -6.13 -7.28
CA THR A 237 -7.92 -4.75 -7.70
C THR A 237 -9.00 -3.84 -7.12
N VAL A 238 -8.60 -2.86 -6.30
CA VAL A 238 -9.54 -1.92 -5.65
C VAL A 238 -9.97 -0.80 -6.60
N ALA A 239 -9.01 -0.30 -7.38
CA ALA A 239 -9.22 0.72 -8.40
C ALA A 239 -8.13 0.60 -9.46
N TYR A 240 -8.39 1.15 -10.64
CA TYR A 240 -7.37 1.35 -11.67
C TYR A 240 -7.58 2.70 -12.37
N ALA A 241 -6.50 3.35 -12.78
CA ALA A 241 -6.60 4.59 -13.54
C ALA A 241 -5.55 4.68 -14.66
N SER A 242 -5.84 5.56 -15.62
CA SER A 242 -4.96 5.82 -16.76
C SER A 242 -5.28 7.16 -17.41
N HIS A 243 -4.39 7.65 -18.27
CA HIS A 243 -4.67 8.82 -19.10
C HIS A 243 -5.39 8.40 -20.39
N CYS A 244 -6.23 9.28 -20.92
CA CYS A 244 -6.94 9.04 -22.16
C CYS A 244 -6.70 10.13 -23.22
N GLN A 245 -6.36 11.36 -22.82
CA GLN A 245 -5.98 12.40 -23.78
C GLN A 245 -4.78 13.25 -23.35
N GLN A 246 -3.98 13.68 -24.33
CA GLN A 246 -2.77 14.50 -24.16
C GLN A 246 -2.83 15.79 -24.99
N GLU A 247 -2.34 16.90 -24.42
CA GLU A 247 -2.28 18.19 -25.11
C GLU A 247 -1.26 18.22 -26.25
N ALA A 248 -1.51 19.07 -27.24
CA ALA A 248 -0.65 19.23 -28.41
C ALA A 248 0.67 19.96 -28.12
N ALA A 249 0.70 20.83 -27.11
CA ALA A 249 1.82 21.76 -26.90
C ALA A 249 3.02 21.09 -26.20
N LEU A 250 2.78 20.43 -25.07
CA LEU A 250 3.82 19.84 -24.23
C LEU A 250 3.62 18.34 -23.98
N ASP A 251 2.70 17.68 -24.70
CA ASP A 251 2.35 16.26 -24.53
C ASP A 251 1.81 15.89 -23.13
N ARG A 252 1.49 16.88 -22.29
CA ARG A 252 0.99 16.64 -20.95
C ARG A 252 -0.37 15.91 -20.99
N PRO A 253 -0.60 14.91 -20.14
CA PRO A 253 -1.94 14.38 -19.91
C PRO A 253 -2.89 15.49 -19.45
N VAL A 254 -4.04 15.59 -20.11
CA VAL A 254 -5.08 16.60 -19.79
C VAL A 254 -6.42 15.97 -19.43
N ALA A 255 -6.60 14.70 -19.76
CA ALA A 255 -7.72 13.91 -19.28
C ALA A 255 -7.27 12.47 -18.99
N GLY A 256 -7.84 11.91 -17.95
CA GLY A 256 -7.70 10.50 -17.59
C GLY A 256 -8.96 9.97 -16.95
N HIS A 257 -8.96 8.67 -16.67
CA HIS A 257 -10.06 8.01 -16.01
C HIS A 257 -9.58 7.26 -14.78
N ALA A 258 -10.47 7.08 -13.81
CA ALA A 258 -10.30 6.17 -12.67
C ALA A 258 -11.57 5.33 -12.53
N ASN A 259 -11.42 4.01 -12.47
CA ASN A 259 -12.53 3.11 -12.19
C ASN A 259 -12.35 2.47 -10.81
N PHE A 260 -13.38 2.56 -10.00
CA PHE A 260 -13.49 1.88 -8.72
C PHE A 260 -14.16 0.52 -8.89
N CYS A 261 -13.60 -0.52 -8.28
CA CYS A 261 -14.16 -1.87 -8.33
C CYS A 261 -15.11 -2.10 -7.15
N PRO A 262 -16.45 -2.08 -7.36
CA PRO A 262 -17.41 -2.07 -6.26
C PRO A 262 -17.31 -3.31 -5.35
N GLY A 263 -16.97 -4.48 -5.89
CA GLY A 263 -16.81 -5.72 -5.12
C GLY A 263 -15.66 -5.69 -4.12
N GLU A 264 -14.55 -5.02 -4.45
CA GLU A 264 -13.31 -5.03 -3.67
C GLU A 264 -13.18 -3.82 -2.72
N LEU A 265 -14.09 -2.85 -2.82
CA LEU A 265 -14.08 -1.67 -1.96
C LEU A 265 -14.56 -1.97 -0.54
N SER A 266 -13.64 -1.86 0.43
CA SER A 266 -13.95 -1.91 1.86
C SER A 266 -14.36 -0.53 2.39
N THR A 267 -15.49 -0.46 3.09
CA THR A 267 -15.98 0.73 3.81
C THR A 267 -15.56 0.76 5.27
N LYS A 268 -14.68 -0.15 5.70
CA LYS A 268 -14.20 -0.20 7.07
C LYS A 268 -13.21 0.95 7.28
N TYR A 269 -13.41 1.72 8.36
CA TYR A 269 -12.52 2.83 8.73
C TYR A 269 -11.03 2.45 8.74
N ARG A 270 -10.71 1.22 9.17
CA ARG A 270 -9.34 0.70 9.23
C ARG A 270 -8.68 0.51 7.85
N ASP A 271 -9.47 0.29 6.81
CA ASP A 271 -8.98 0.07 5.45
C ASP A 271 -8.88 1.40 4.67
N MET A 272 -9.47 2.49 5.17
CA MET A 272 -9.51 3.81 4.52
C MET A 272 -8.13 4.35 4.15
N PRO A 273 -7.08 4.30 5.01
CA PRO A 273 -5.75 4.78 4.63
C PRO A 273 -5.15 4.00 3.45
N SER A 274 -5.43 2.69 3.38
CA SER A 274 -4.98 1.83 2.28
C SER A 274 -5.71 2.20 0.99
N VAL A 275 -7.05 2.32 1.02
CA VAL A 275 -7.85 2.74 -0.14
C VAL A 275 -7.42 4.12 -0.65
N LEU A 276 -7.22 5.07 0.26
CA LEU A 276 -6.73 6.41 -0.09
C LEU A 276 -5.35 6.36 -0.76
N SER A 277 -4.42 5.57 -0.20
CA SER A 277 -3.10 5.39 -0.81
C SER A 277 -3.19 4.80 -2.21
N THR A 278 -4.07 3.82 -2.43
CA THR A 278 -4.30 3.21 -3.75
C THR A 278 -4.87 4.23 -4.73
N VAL A 279 -5.86 5.04 -4.34
CA VAL A 279 -6.41 6.07 -5.25
C VAL A 279 -5.35 7.10 -5.62
N LYS A 280 -4.52 7.55 -4.67
CA LYS A 280 -3.40 8.45 -4.97
C LYS A 280 -2.39 7.82 -5.94
N HIS A 281 -2.11 6.53 -5.80
CA HIS A 281 -1.25 5.75 -6.69
C HIS A 281 -1.81 5.68 -8.11
N GLU A 282 -3.08 5.31 -8.24
CA GLU A 282 -3.76 5.24 -9.54
C GLU A 282 -3.80 6.61 -10.23
N MET A 283 -4.06 7.69 -9.48
CA MET A 283 -4.01 9.04 -10.02
C MET A 283 -2.62 9.39 -10.60
N LEU A 284 -1.52 8.93 -10.01
CA LEU A 284 -0.18 9.15 -10.57
C LEU A 284 0.02 8.49 -11.93
N HIS A 285 -0.56 7.31 -12.15
CA HIS A 285 -0.52 6.67 -13.48
C HIS A 285 -1.24 7.52 -14.53
N ALA A 286 -2.36 8.12 -14.17
CA ALA A 286 -3.10 9.02 -15.07
C ALA A 286 -2.40 10.38 -15.27
N LEU A 287 -1.66 10.87 -14.27
CA LEU A 287 -0.97 12.15 -14.33
C LEU A 287 0.39 12.08 -15.03
N GLY A 288 1.14 10.97 -14.92
CA GLY A 288 2.43 10.91 -15.60
C GLY A 288 3.30 9.68 -15.42
N PHE A 289 3.14 8.92 -14.33
CA PHE A 289 3.94 7.72 -14.10
C PHE A 289 3.34 6.53 -14.85
N SER A 290 3.55 6.45 -16.16
CA SER A 290 3.15 5.28 -16.95
C SER A 290 4.15 5.05 -18.07
N VAL A 291 4.44 3.77 -18.37
CA VAL A 291 5.39 3.38 -19.42
C VAL A 291 5.03 3.95 -20.79
N SER A 292 3.73 4.09 -21.06
CA SER A 292 3.16 4.71 -22.26
C SER A 292 3.42 6.23 -22.37
N LEU A 293 3.82 6.88 -21.27
CA LEU A 293 4.14 8.30 -21.19
C LEU A 293 5.64 8.60 -21.16
N PHE A 294 6.52 7.64 -20.88
CA PHE A 294 7.97 7.87 -20.80
C PHE A 294 8.56 8.46 -22.09
N GLY A 295 8.04 8.06 -23.26
CA GLY A 295 8.43 8.65 -24.54
C GLY A 295 8.13 10.15 -24.67
N PHE A 296 7.18 10.65 -23.88
CA PHE A 296 6.68 12.01 -23.98
C PHE A 296 7.29 12.99 -22.98
N TYR A 297 8.18 12.53 -22.09
CA TYR A 297 8.82 13.39 -21.11
C TYR A 297 9.67 14.49 -21.75
N ARG A 298 9.78 15.60 -21.03
CA ARG A 298 10.46 16.82 -21.46
C ARG A 298 11.46 17.27 -20.40
N ASP A 299 12.48 17.98 -20.85
CA ASP A 299 13.40 18.63 -19.93
C ASP A 299 12.80 19.91 -19.31
N GLU A 300 13.56 20.58 -18.46
CA GLU A 300 13.16 21.80 -17.76
C GLU A 300 12.80 22.96 -18.70
N ASN A 301 13.36 22.97 -19.92
CA ASN A 301 13.07 23.96 -20.95
C ASN A 301 11.80 23.62 -21.74
N GLY A 302 11.18 22.46 -21.46
CA GLY A 302 10.02 21.94 -22.17
C GLY A 302 10.37 21.31 -23.51
N ASP A 303 11.64 20.94 -23.73
CA ASP A 303 12.07 20.26 -24.95
C ASP A 303 11.98 18.73 -24.78
N PRO A 304 11.57 17.98 -25.83
CA PRO A 304 11.45 16.53 -25.74
C PRO A 304 12.75 15.82 -25.33
N LEU A 305 12.66 14.92 -24.35
CA LEU A 305 13.78 14.03 -24.00
C LEU A 305 13.94 12.88 -25.00
N THR A 306 12.86 12.56 -25.73
CA THR A 306 12.84 11.54 -26.79
C THR A 306 12.64 12.19 -28.14
N GLU A 307 13.38 11.68 -29.12
CA GLU A 307 13.32 12.08 -30.52
C GLU A 307 11.89 11.98 -31.07
N ARG A 308 11.49 12.95 -31.90
CA ARG A 308 10.14 13.04 -32.47
C ARG A 308 10.19 12.75 -33.96
N ARG A 309 9.23 11.96 -34.43
CA ARG A 309 9.11 11.69 -35.87
C ARG A 309 8.66 12.95 -36.60
N PRO A 310 9.29 13.32 -37.73
CA PRO A 310 8.92 14.54 -38.47
C PRO A 310 7.49 14.55 -39.02
N ASP A 311 6.92 13.37 -39.29
CA ASP A 311 5.60 13.21 -39.89
C ASP A 311 4.44 13.39 -38.89
N THR A 312 4.64 12.94 -37.64
CA THR A 312 3.58 12.89 -36.62
C THR A 312 3.84 13.79 -35.43
N GLY A 313 5.09 14.21 -35.18
CA GLY A 313 5.49 14.91 -33.95
C GLY A 313 5.54 14.03 -32.70
N ASN A 314 5.16 12.75 -32.81
CA ASN A 314 5.17 11.79 -31.71
C ASN A 314 6.51 11.03 -31.64
N PRO A 315 6.86 10.44 -30.48
CA PRO A 315 7.99 9.52 -30.40
C PRO A 315 7.76 8.27 -31.28
N PRO A 316 8.82 7.52 -31.64
CA PRO A 316 8.68 6.27 -32.37
C PRO A 316 7.72 5.30 -31.66
N LEU A 317 6.87 4.61 -32.41
CA LEU A 317 5.95 3.61 -31.88
C LEU A 317 6.66 2.24 -31.86
N ASP A 318 6.51 1.50 -30.76
CA ASP A 318 6.76 0.06 -30.72
C ASP A 318 5.51 -0.67 -31.18
N GLU A 319 5.58 -1.36 -32.32
CA GLU A 319 4.42 -2.05 -32.91
C GLU A 319 4.03 -3.32 -32.14
N GLU A 320 4.98 -3.95 -31.43
CA GLU A 320 4.70 -5.15 -30.64
C GLU A 320 3.98 -4.79 -29.35
N LEU A 321 4.55 -3.82 -28.62
CA LEU A 321 4.02 -3.38 -27.33
C LEU A 321 2.88 -2.35 -27.45
N GLN A 322 2.64 -1.80 -28.65
CA GLN A 322 1.67 -0.74 -28.91
C GLN A 322 1.86 0.49 -27.99
N ILE A 323 3.11 0.86 -27.70
CA ILE A 323 3.49 2.02 -26.87
C ILE A 323 4.56 2.86 -27.56
N HIS A 324 4.62 4.16 -27.24
CA HIS A 324 5.69 5.02 -27.74
C HIS A 324 6.99 4.77 -26.99
N LYS A 325 8.07 4.55 -27.74
CA LYS A 325 9.41 4.31 -27.21
C LYS A 325 9.93 5.55 -26.49
N TRP A 326 10.76 5.32 -25.48
CA TRP A 326 11.51 6.33 -24.76
C TRP A 326 12.98 6.34 -25.21
N SER A 327 13.67 7.46 -24.98
CA SER A 327 15.12 7.54 -25.19
C SER A 327 15.89 7.04 -23.97
N HIS A 328 17.20 6.80 -24.18
CA HIS A 328 18.15 6.48 -23.11
C HIS A 328 18.34 7.60 -22.08
N ARG A 329 17.79 8.80 -22.32
CA ARG A 329 17.78 9.92 -21.36
C ARG A 329 16.66 9.80 -20.33
N VAL A 330 15.63 8.99 -20.61
CA VAL A 330 14.51 8.75 -19.69
C VAL A 330 14.69 7.42 -18.98
N VAL A 331 14.72 6.31 -19.72
CA VAL A 331 14.97 4.97 -19.17
C VAL A 331 16.18 4.35 -19.87
N LYS A 332 17.11 3.83 -19.08
CA LYS A 332 18.32 3.16 -19.56
C LYS A 332 18.37 1.72 -19.05
N LYS A 333 18.79 0.80 -19.92
CA LYS A 333 19.14 -0.56 -19.52
C LYS A 333 20.54 -0.55 -18.90
N VAL A 334 20.66 -1.04 -17.67
CA VAL A 334 21.91 -1.14 -16.92
C VAL A 334 22.18 -2.60 -16.60
N THR A 335 23.37 -3.09 -16.93
CA THR A 335 23.73 -4.51 -16.79
C THR A 335 24.81 -4.68 -15.73
N ARG A 336 24.56 -5.57 -14.76
CA ARG A 336 25.49 -5.93 -13.68
C ARG A 336 26.03 -7.33 -13.93
N ASN A 337 27.30 -7.44 -14.31
CA ASN A 337 27.94 -8.70 -14.75
C ASN A 337 28.30 -9.66 -13.60
N LYS A 338 28.27 -9.16 -12.35
CA LYS A 338 28.63 -9.92 -11.15
C LYS A 338 27.47 -9.97 -10.16
N TRP A 339 26.27 -10.29 -10.64
CA TRP A 339 25.11 -10.47 -9.77
C TRP A 339 25.22 -11.79 -9.01
N MET A 340 25.47 -11.74 -7.70
CA MET A 340 25.71 -12.94 -6.90
C MET A 340 24.42 -13.73 -6.69
N ILE A 341 24.44 -15.01 -7.03
CA ILE A 341 23.33 -15.97 -6.89
C ILE A 341 23.83 -17.24 -6.19
N ARG A 342 22.94 -18.19 -5.88
CA ARG A 342 23.31 -19.52 -5.38
C ARG A 342 24.34 -20.20 -6.27
N GLY A 343 25.49 -20.55 -5.67
CA GLY A 343 26.58 -21.26 -6.34
C GLY A 343 27.39 -20.45 -7.35
N GLY A 344 27.26 -19.11 -7.44
CA GLY A 344 28.09 -18.31 -8.34
C GLY A 344 27.60 -16.90 -8.61
N TYR A 345 27.85 -16.43 -9.84
CA TYR A 345 27.46 -15.11 -10.33
C TYR A 345 26.77 -15.25 -11.68
N MET A 346 25.92 -14.28 -12.02
CA MET A 346 25.33 -14.15 -13.33
C MET A 346 25.29 -12.69 -13.80
N GLU A 347 25.04 -12.51 -15.09
CA GLU A 347 24.68 -11.21 -15.64
C GLU A 347 23.21 -10.93 -15.38
N ARG A 348 22.88 -9.70 -14.94
CA ARG A 348 21.50 -9.24 -14.79
C ARG A 348 21.35 -7.81 -15.32
N THR A 349 20.30 -7.59 -16.11
CA THR A 349 19.96 -6.29 -16.69
C THR A 349 18.72 -5.70 -16.03
N PHE A 350 18.76 -4.40 -15.76
CA PHE A 350 17.71 -3.64 -15.07
C PHE A 350 17.28 -2.46 -15.96
N HIS A 351 16.02 -2.06 -15.89
CA HIS A 351 15.55 -0.80 -16.46
C HIS A 351 15.60 0.26 -15.37
N MET A 352 16.27 1.38 -15.62
CA MET A 352 16.41 2.46 -14.65
C MET A 352 15.90 3.77 -15.23
N ILE A 353 15.10 4.52 -14.48
CA ILE A 353 14.84 5.93 -14.76
C ILE A 353 16.10 6.72 -14.45
N VAL A 354 16.64 7.39 -15.45
CA VAL A 354 17.93 8.11 -15.39
C VAL A 354 17.78 9.63 -15.55
N THR A 355 16.57 10.14 -15.32
CA THR A 355 16.28 11.58 -15.39
C THR A 355 16.97 12.34 -14.23
N PRO A 356 17.32 13.63 -14.42
CA PRO A 356 18.27 14.32 -13.55
C PRO A 356 17.89 14.38 -12.07
N ARG A 357 16.63 14.70 -11.73
CA ARG A 357 16.20 14.79 -10.32
C ARG A 357 16.03 13.41 -9.71
N VAL A 358 15.48 12.46 -10.47
CA VAL A 358 15.37 11.07 -10.00
C VAL A 358 16.75 10.54 -9.61
N VAL A 359 17.76 10.70 -10.49
CA VAL A 359 19.15 10.32 -10.21
C VAL A 359 19.67 11.02 -8.95
N LYS A 360 19.46 12.33 -8.82
CA LYS A 360 19.87 13.08 -7.63
C LYS A 360 19.24 12.50 -6.36
N GLU A 361 17.92 12.33 -6.33
CA GLU A 361 17.21 11.89 -5.14
C GLU A 361 17.52 10.43 -4.76
N VAL A 362 17.71 9.52 -5.72
CA VAL A 362 18.14 8.14 -5.38
C VAL A 362 19.57 8.08 -4.85
N ARG A 363 20.48 8.89 -5.40
CA ARG A 363 21.87 8.96 -4.89
C ARG A 363 21.90 9.50 -3.47
N ASP A 364 21.14 10.56 -3.20
CA ASP A 364 21.00 11.16 -1.87
C ASP A 364 20.33 10.17 -0.90
N HIS A 365 19.26 9.48 -1.33
CA HIS A 365 18.53 8.51 -0.52
C HIS A 365 19.40 7.33 -0.09
N PHE A 366 20.05 6.65 -1.03
CA PHE A 366 20.90 5.50 -0.72
C PHE A 366 22.29 5.90 -0.19
N ASN A 367 22.70 7.17 -0.30
CA ASN A 367 24.08 7.62 -0.11
C ASN A 367 25.06 6.86 -1.04
N CYS A 368 24.75 6.88 -2.34
CA CYS A 368 25.54 6.22 -3.38
C CYS A 368 25.70 7.12 -4.60
N SER A 369 26.86 7.78 -4.75
CA SER A 369 27.12 8.71 -5.86
C SER A 369 27.25 8.05 -7.23
N GLU A 370 27.55 6.75 -7.28
CA GLU A 370 27.76 5.98 -8.51
C GLU A 370 26.45 5.44 -9.13
N LEU A 371 25.34 5.47 -8.38
CA LEU A 371 24.07 4.92 -8.82
C LEU A 371 23.57 5.64 -10.09
N GLU A 372 23.20 4.87 -11.11
CA GLU A 372 22.88 5.39 -12.44
C GLU A 372 21.46 5.95 -12.53
N GLY A 373 20.53 5.50 -11.69
CA GLY A 373 19.12 5.86 -11.71
C GLY A 373 18.27 5.07 -10.72
N ALA A 374 16.95 5.26 -10.78
CA ALA A 374 15.98 4.50 -10.00
C ALA A 374 15.52 3.27 -10.77
N GLU A 375 15.63 2.08 -10.17
CA GLU A 375 15.22 0.82 -10.79
C GLU A 375 13.69 0.73 -10.93
N LEU A 376 13.24 0.31 -12.11
CA LEU A 376 11.85 -0.04 -12.40
C LEU A 376 11.64 -1.54 -12.23
N GLU A 377 10.43 -1.92 -11.82
CA GLU A 377 9.99 -3.30 -11.63
C GLU A 377 10.18 -4.14 -12.90
N ASP A 378 10.68 -5.37 -12.74
CA ASP A 378 10.93 -6.34 -13.83
C ASP A 378 10.04 -7.59 -13.77
N GLN A 379 9.16 -7.70 -12.77
CA GLN A 379 8.22 -8.80 -12.55
C GLN A 379 6.74 -8.35 -12.55
N GLY A 380 5.82 -9.29 -12.32
CA GLY A 380 4.37 -9.02 -12.25
C GLY A 380 3.63 -8.99 -13.59
N GLY A 381 4.35 -9.03 -14.71
CA GLY A 381 3.79 -9.00 -16.08
C GLY A 381 3.61 -7.56 -16.60
N ASP A 382 2.98 -7.41 -17.77
CA ASP A 382 2.87 -6.11 -18.46
C ASP A 382 2.15 -5.03 -17.62
N GLY A 383 1.27 -5.46 -16.70
CA GLY A 383 0.55 -4.58 -15.81
C GLY A 383 1.37 -4.03 -14.64
N THR A 384 2.58 -4.54 -14.41
CA THR A 384 3.38 -4.19 -13.23
C THR A 384 4.80 -3.78 -13.63
N ALA A 385 5.40 -4.52 -14.57
CA ALA A 385 6.74 -4.24 -15.04
C ALA A 385 6.82 -2.87 -15.73
N LEU A 386 7.92 -2.14 -15.52
CA LEU A 386 8.21 -0.80 -16.07
C LEU A 386 7.27 0.34 -15.63
N THR A 387 6.11 0.05 -15.06
CA THR A 387 5.13 1.05 -14.61
C THR A 387 5.25 1.38 -13.13
N HIS A 388 6.11 0.66 -12.40
CA HIS A 388 6.33 0.77 -10.97
C HIS A 388 7.82 0.80 -10.63
N TRP A 389 8.13 1.29 -9.43
CA TRP A 389 9.45 1.15 -8.83
C TRP A 389 9.75 -0.30 -8.42
N GLU A 390 11.01 -0.70 -8.57
CA GLU A 390 11.52 -2.01 -8.15
C GLU A 390 11.35 -2.22 -6.64
N LYS A 391 10.54 -3.21 -6.26
CA LYS A 391 10.17 -3.41 -4.86
C LYS A 391 11.36 -3.86 -4.00
N ARG A 392 12.34 -4.57 -4.53
CA ARG A 392 13.54 -4.98 -3.76
C ARG A 392 14.28 -3.78 -3.14
N VAL A 393 14.41 -2.68 -3.89
CA VAL A 393 15.20 -1.51 -3.44
C VAL A 393 14.34 -0.37 -2.90
N PHE A 394 13.02 -0.38 -3.14
CA PHE A 394 12.11 0.68 -2.69
C PHE A 394 10.98 0.24 -1.74
N GLU A 395 10.75 -1.07 -1.58
CA GLU A 395 9.78 -1.74 -0.69
C GLU A 395 8.45 -1.00 -0.42
N ASN A 396 8.40 -0.12 0.57
CA ASN A 396 7.20 0.60 1.00
C ASN A 396 6.99 1.95 0.27
N GLU A 397 7.70 2.20 -0.82
CA GLU A 397 7.38 3.29 -1.74
C GLU A 397 6.02 3.03 -2.38
N ALA A 398 5.17 4.05 -2.40
CA ALA A 398 3.78 3.96 -2.80
C ALA A 398 3.58 3.57 -4.27
N MET A 399 4.56 3.79 -5.15
CA MET A 399 4.56 3.39 -6.56
C MET A 399 5.28 2.06 -6.82
N THR A 400 5.42 1.18 -5.82
CA THR A 400 5.81 -0.22 -6.05
C THR A 400 4.60 -1.06 -6.48
N GLY A 401 4.84 -2.15 -7.22
CA GLY A 401 3.79 -2.95 -7.87
C GLY A 401 2.94 -3.84 -6.98
N THR A 402 2.96 -3.67 -5.65
CA THR A 402 2.09 -4.40 -4.70
C THR A 402 1.76 -3.49 -3.54
N HIS A 403 0.54 -3.60 -3.02
CA HIS A 403 0.15 -2.86 -1.83
C HIS A 403 1.00 -3.24 -0.61
N THR A 404 1.57 -2.23 0.05
CA THR A 404 2.30 -2.36 1.32
C THR A 404 1.68 -1.59 2.46
N GLN A 405 2.02 -2.00 3.67
CA GLN A 405 1.58 -1.34 4.89
C GLN A 405 2.41 -0.07 5.07
N ASN A 406 1.72 1.05 5.27
CA ASN A 406 2.33 2.38 5.40
C ASN A 406 3.14 2.79 4.16
N SER A 407 2.55 2.64 2.99
CA SER A 407 3.07 3.15 1.73
C SER A 407 3.41 4.64 1.83
N VAL A 408 4.54 5.06 1.26
CA VAL A 408 5.02 6.44 1.29
C VAL A 408 5.24 6.98 -0.12
N PHE A 409 4.72 8.17 -0.40
CA PHE A 409 5.09 8.90 -1.62
C PHE A 409 6.39 9.66 -1.33
N SER A 410 7.50 9.10 -1.78
CA SER A 410 8.84 9.57 -1.45
C SER A 410 9.27 10.76 -2.31
N ARG A 411 10.39 11.40 -1.93
CA ARG A 411 11.04 12.42 -2.77
C ARG A 411 11.41 11.88 -4.16
N ILE A 412 11.61 10.58 -4.31
CA ILE A 412 11.95 9.93 -5.59
C ILE A 412 10.76 9.99 -6.55
N THR A 413 9.54 9.69 -6.07
CA THR A 413 8.32 9.80 -6.87
C THR A 413 7.98 11.25 -7.21
N PHE A 414 8.20 12.18 -6.28
CA PHE A 414 8.05 13.62 -6.56
C PHE A 414 9.04 14.10 -7.62
N ALA A 415 10.29 13.66 -7.55
CA ALA A 415 11.32 13.94 -8.55
C ALA A 415 10.96 13.38 -9.92
N MET A 416 10.39 12.17 -9.98
CA MET A 416 9.89 11.58 -11.22
C MET A 416 8.78 12.44 -11.83
N MET A 417 7.82 12.90 -11.03
CA MET A 417 6.75 13.78 -11.52
C MET A 417 7.26 15.13 -12.00
N GLU A 418 8.29 15.69 -11.38
CA GLU A 418 8.93 16.93 -11.84
C GLU A 418 9.74 16.70 -13.14
N ASP A 419 10.46 15.59 -13.24
CA ASP A 419 11.24 15.20 -14.43
C ASP A 419 10.37 14.78 -15.63
N THR A 420 9.04 14.71 -15.48
CA THR A 420 8.12 14.66 -16.64
C THR A 420 8.25 15.92 -17.52
N GLY A 421 8.67 17.05 -16.93
CA GLY A 421 8.68 18.37 -17.55
C GLY A 421 7.31 19.08 -17.55
N TRP A 422 6.27 18.40 -17.05
CA TRP A 422 4.89 18.92 -16.99
C TRP A 422 4.58 19.64 -15.69
N TYR A 423 5.19 19.18 -14.59
CA TYR A 423 4.89 19.63 -13.25
C TYR A 423 6.12 20.16 -12.54
N ARG A 424 5.90 20.97 -11.50
CA ARG A 424 6.89 21.25 -10.47
C ARG A 424 6.37 20.70 -9.14
N ALA A 425 7.11 19.80 -8.54
CA ALA A 425 6.68 19.12 -7.32
C ALA A 425 7.03 19.93 -6.06
N ASP A 426 6.12 19.98 -5.09
CA ASP A 426 6.39 20.51 -3.76
C ASP A 426 6.79 19.36 -2.82
N TYR A 427 8.09 19.24 -2.56
CA TYR A 427 8.63 18.15 -1.74
C TYR A 427 8.22 18.24 -0.26
N ALA A 428 7.58 19.32 0.19
CA ALA A 428 7.03 19.40 1.55
C ALA A 428 5.94 18.35 1.81
N HIS A 429 5.22 17.92 0.76
CA HIS A 429 4.19 16.88 0.83
C HIS A 429 4.75 15.46 0.69
N SER A 430 6.04 15.31 0.40
CA SER A 430 6.69 14.00 0.35
C SER A 430 6.86 13.40 1.74
N THR A 431 6.82 12.07 1.81
CA THR A 431 7.04 11.32 3.06
C THR A 431 8.43 10.67 3.03
N PRO A 432 9.20 10.69 4.14
CA PRO A 432 10.49 10.02 4.20
C PRO A 432 10.36 8.51 3.93
N LEU A 433 11.13 8.02 2.96
CA LEU A 433 11.36 6.59 2.76
C LEU A 433 12.51 6.15 3.68
N ASP A 434 12.25 5.23 4.61
CA ASP A 434 13.30 4.69 5.48
C ASP A 434 14.03 3.50 4.84
N TRP A 435 13.33 2.75 3.99
CA TRP A 435 13.87 1.57 3.34
C TRP A 435 15.10 1.92 2.47
N GLY A 436 16.23 1.26 2.73
CA GLY A 436 17.47 1.47 1.98
C GLY A 436 18.23 2.76 2.29
N ARG A 437 17.66 3.67 3.10
CA ARG A 437 18.22 5.01 3.29
C ARG A 437 19.62 4.96 3.90
N GLY A 438 20.59 5.52 3.20
CA GLY A 438 21.99 5.60 3.64
C GLY A 438 22.75 4.27 3.68
N LEU A 439 22.20 3.18 3.11
CA LEU A 439 22.86 1.85 3.13
C LEU A 439 24.00 1.71 2.10
N GLY A 440 24.17 2.70 1.23
CA GLY A 440 25.27 2.84 0.29
C GLY A 440 25.11 1.98 -0.97
N CYS A 441 26.09 2.11 -1.87
CA CYS A 441 26.07 1.43 -3.16
C CYS A 441 25.95 -0.09 -3.03
N ASN A 442 26.58 -0.71 -2.03
CA ASN A 442 26.49 -2.16 -1.85
C ASN A 442 25.04 -2.66 -1.70
N PHE A 443 24.16 -1.88 -1.06
CA PHE A 443 22.75 -2.22 -0.95
C PHE A 443 22.01 -2.06 -2.29
N ALA A 444 22.13 -0.89 -2.92
CA ALA A 444 21.38 -0.57 -4.13
C ALA A 444 21.84 -1.38 -5.35
N MET A 445 23.15 -1.64 -5.46
CA MET A 445 23.81 -2.11 -6.68
C MET A 445 24.09 -3.61 -6.74
N THR A 446 23.86 -4.35 -5.67
CA THR A 446 24.20 -5.78 -5.57
C THR A 446 22.99 -6.61 -5.16
N SER A 447 23.10 -7.95 -5.31
CA SER A 447 22.01 -8.83 -4.91
C SER A 447 21.82 -8.83 -3.40
N CYS A 448 20.58 -9.08 -2.95
CA CYS A 448 20.33 -9.23 -1.51
C CYS A 448 21.17 -10.37 -0.91
N LYS A 449 21.48 -11.42 -1.66
CA LYS A 449 22.48 -12.43 -1.26
C LYS A 449 23.85 -11.81 -0.95
N GLN A 450 24.39 -10.97 -1.84
CA GLN A 450 25.68 -10.34 -1.63
C GLN A 450 25.66 -9.40 -0.43
N TRP A 451 24.58 -8.64 -0.26
CA TRP A 451 24.36 -7.84 0.93
C TRP A 451 24.37 -8.69 2.21
N LEU A 452 23.55 -9.74 2.28
CA LEU A 452 23.46 -10.66 3.42
C LEU A 452 24.83 -11.25 3.77
N ASN A 453 25.54 -11.76 2.77
CA ASN A 453 26.90 -12.30 2.93
C ASN A 453 27.87 -11.25 3.49
N THR A 454 27.80 -10.02 2.99
CA THR A 454 28.64 -8.91 3.44
C THR A 454 28.36 -8.53 4.89
N GLN A 455 27.08 -8.43 5.27
CA GLN A 455 26.71 -8.10 6.66
C GLN A 455 27.08 -9.22 7.62
N ARG A 456 26.86 -10.49 7.23
CA ARG A 456 27.28 -11.66 8.02
C ARG A 456 28.78 -11.68 8.26
N PHE A 457 29.59 -11.46 7.22
CA PHE A 457 31.04 -11.39 7.35
C PHE A 457 31.49 -10.26 8.30
N ARG A 458 30.80 -9.11 8.25
CA ARG A 458 31.07 -7.96 9.12
C ARG A 458 30.44 -8.06 10.51
N ARG A 459 29.72 -9.15 10.81
CA ARG A 459 28.93 -9.35 12.05
C ARG A 459 27.98 -8.17 12.34
N LYS A 460 27.40 -7.61 11.27
CA LYS A 460 26.42 -6.52 11.34
C LYS A 460 25.00 -7.05 11.13
N ASN A 461 24.02 -6.28 11.56
CA ASN A 461 22.61 -6.57 11.31
C ASN A 461 22.36 -6.60 9.79
N PRO A 462 21.84 -7.70 9.22
CA PRO A 462 21.53 -7.80 7.79
C PRO A 462 20.32 -6.97 7.35
N ALA A 463 19.56 -6.41 8.28
CA ALA A 463 18.39 -5.62 7.97
C ALA A 463 18.68 -4.51 6.94
N PRO A 464 17.75 -4.25 6.01
CA PRO A 464 16.34 -4.68 6.05
C PRO A 464 16.08 -6.11 5.54
N PHE A 465 17.05 -6.76 4.90
CA PHE A 465 16.96 -8.17 4.52
C PHE A 465 17.15 -9.11 5.72
N CYS A 466 16.69 -10.36 5.61
CA CYS A 466 16.70 -11.31 6.73
C CYS A 466 16.90 -12.77 6.28
N GLU A 467 17.41 -13.62 7.16
CA GLU A 467 17.73 -15.04 6.86
C GLU A 467 16.94 -16.02 7.74
N ARG A 468 16.01 -15.53 8.57
CA ARG A 468 15.24 -16.38 9.48
C ARG A 468 14.03 -16.95 8.75
N VAL A 469 14.00 -18.26 8.55
CA VAL A 469 12.84 -18.95 7.98
C VAL A 469 11.63 -18.72 8.89
N LYS A 470 10.51 -18.33 8.29
CA LYS A 470 9.21 -18.20 8.97
C LYS A 470 8.80 -19.59 9.46
N GLY A 471 8.74 -19.76 10.77
CA GLY A 471 8.36 -21.02 11.43
C GLY A 471 7.08 -20.87 12.25
N ASP A 472 6.60 -22.00 12.75
CA ASP A 472 5.53 -22.10 13.74
C ASP A 472 6.10 -22.79 14.98
N PRO A 473 6.11 -22.15 16.17
CA PRO A 473 5.58 -20.84 16.53
C PRO A 473 6.25 -19.64 15.83
N LEU A 474 5.44 -18.63 15.45
CA LEU A 474 5.98 -17.38 14.87
C LEU A 474 6.85 -16.62 15.87
N ARG A 475 8.08 -16.30 15.44
CA ARG A 475 9.00 -15.46 16.20
C ARG A 475 9.11 -14.07 15.56
N THR A 476 8.56 -13.06 16.23
CA THR A 476 8.62 -11.66 15.79
C THR A 476 9.93 -10.99 16.19
N GLN A 477 10.22 -9.84 15.60
CA GLN A 477 11.35 -8.98 15.96
C GLN A 477 11.01 -7.51 15.67
N CYS A 478 11.83 -6.58 16.11
CA CYS A 478 11.61 -5.17 15.80
C CYS A 478 12.14 -4.75 14.43
N SER A 479 11.43 -3.80 13.80
CA SER A 479 11.93 -3.10 12.62
C SER A 479 13.22 -2.33 12.95
N PRO A 480 14.08 -1.98 11.97
CA PRO A 480 15.33 -1.25 12.24
C PRO A 480 15.15 0.08 12.97
N ARG A 481 14.02 0.76 12.76
CA ARG A 481 13.64 2.02 13.45
C ARG A 481 12.82 1.81 14.72
N ARG A 482 12.56 0.54 15.07
CA ARG A 482 11.72 0.11 16.19
C ARG A 482 10.34 0.73 16.18
N ASN A 483 9.81 1.10 15.02
CA ASN A 483 8.47 1.69 14.88
C ASN A 483 7.36 0.63 14.73
N ALA A 484 7.73 -0.62 14.46
CA ALA A 484 6.78 -1.70 14.24
C ALA A 484 7.36 -3.05 14.67
N VAL A 485 6.46 -3.98 15.00
CA VAL A 485 6.73 -5.41 15.12
C VAL A 485 6.74 -6.01 13.70
N VAL A 486 7.76 -6.78 13.37
CA VAL A 486 7.96 -7.32 12.02
C VAL A 486 8.32 -8.79 12.06
N LEU A 487 8.16 -9.46 10.93
CA LEU A 487 8.59 -10.83 10.71
C LEU A 487 9.48 -10.93 9.48
N CYS A 488 10.36 -11.92 9.44
CA CYS A 488 11.08 -12.25 8.21
C CYS A 488 10.14 -13.01 7.28
N ASN A 489 9.92 -12.49 6.07
CA ASN A 489 9.02 -13.11 5.10
C ASN A 489 9.67 -14.24 4.28
N LEU A 490 10.73 -14.87 4.82
CA LEU A 490 11.40 -16.01 4.20
C LEU A 490 10.56 -17.27 4.37
N VAL A 491 10.15 -17.87 3.26
CA VAL A 491 9.30 -19.06 3.22
C VAL A 491 9.90 -20.13 2.30
N ARG A 492 9.39 -21.36 2.44
CA ARG A 492 9.63 -22.44 1.48
C ARG A 492 8.58 -22.34 0.37
N HIS A 493 9.02 -22.41 -0.88
CA HIS A 493 8.15 -22.48 -2.06
C HIS A 493 7.95 -23.95 -2.46
N ASP A 494 6.85 -24.23 -3.17
CA ASP A 494 6.51 -25.59 -3.62
C ASP A 494 7.46 -26.09 -4.73
N THR A 495 8.10 -25.16 -5.42
CA THR A 495 9.02 -25.43 -6.53
C THR A 495 10.38 -24.77 -6.30
N ILE A 496 11.39 -25.25 -7.02
CA ILE A 496 12.70 -24.61 -7.03
C ILE A 496 12.58 -23.24 -7.68
N LEU A 497 13.04 -22.20 -6.99
CA LEU A 497 13.02 -20.84 -7.53
C LEU A 497 13.93 -20.71 -8.75
N PRO A 498 13.61 -19.82 -9.72
CA PRO A 498 14.50 -19.52 -10.83
C PRO A 498 15.91 -19.15 -10.36
N ARG A 499 16.95 -19.54 -11.12
CA ARG A 499 18.37 -19.31 -10.77
C ARG A 499 18.69 -17.89 -10.28
N LYS A 500 18.10 -16.86 -10.92
CA LYS A 500 18.28 -15.44 -10.56
C LYS A 500 17.73 -15.04 -9.19
N TYR A 501 16.83 -15.85 -8.62
CA TYR A 501 16.15 -15.61 -7.35
C TYR A 501 16.55 -16.60 -6.25
N GLN A 502 17.57 -17.45 -6.50
CA GLN A 502 18.12 -18.33 -5.47
C GLN A 502 19.17 -17.58 -4.65
N HIS A 503 18.78 -17.07 -3.49
CA HIS A 503 19.62 -16.17 -2.68
C HIS A 503 20.51 -16.85 -1.64
N PHE A 504 20.39 -18.16 -1.46
CA PHE A 504 21.04 -18.87 -0.36
C PHE A 504 21.86 -20.07 -0.83
N ASP A 505 23.11 -20.17 -0.37
CA ASP A 505 23.90 -21.40 -0.51
C ASP A 505 23.53 -22.39 0.61
N ILE A 506 23.42 -21.87 1.83
CA ILE A 506 23.09 -22.60 3.06
C ILE A 506 22.16 -21.71 3.88
N LEU A 507 21.14 -22.31 4.50
CA LEU A 507 20.26 -21.66 5.47
C LEU A 507 20.30 -22.44 6.79
N PRO A 508 20.32 -21.77 7.96
CA PRO A 508 20.20 -22.46 9.24
C PRO A 508 18.88 -23.26 9.31
N ASN A 509 18.95 -24.48 9.83
CA ASN A 509 17.79 -25.37 10.01
C ASN A 509 17.08 -25.78 8.71
N VAL A 510 17.74 -25.66 7.55
CA VAL A 510 17.27 -26.15 6.26
C VAL A 510 18.20 -27.26 5.77
N PRO A 511 17.69 -28.42 5.32
CA PRO A 511 18.52 -29.49 4.77
C PRO A 511 19.39 -29.03 3.60
N ALA A 512 20.59 -29.60 3.50
CA ALA A 512 21.50 -29.31 2.41
C ALA A 512 20.86 -29.67 1.06
N GLY A 513 20.87 -28.73 0.11
CA GLY A 513 20.26 -28.90 -1.21
C GLY A 513 18.88 -28.27 -1.36
N GLU A 514 18.14 -28.04 -0.26
CA GLU A 514 16.79 -27.46 -0.32
C GLU A 514 16.77 -25.94 -0.37
N ALA A 515 17.89 -25.26 -0.06
CA ALA A 515 17.98 -23.80 -0.05
C ALA A 515 17.53 -23.11 -1.36
N ALA A 516 17.54 -23.82 -2.49
CA ALA A 516 17.04 -23.32 -3.77
C ALA A 516 15.51 -23.15 -3.84
N MET A 517 14.76 -23.76 -2.92
CA MET A 517 13.30 -23.60 -2.77
C MET A 517 12.95 -22.48 -1.79
N TYR A 518 13.93 -21.87 -1.12
CA TYR A 518 13.68 -20.85 -0.11
C TYR A 518 13.94 -19.45 -0.67
N GLY A 519 12.99 -18.55 -0.41
CA GLY A 519 13.06 -17.13 -0.77
C GLY A 519 11.99 -16.33 -0.04
N GLY A 520 12.03 -15.01 -0.19
CA GLY A 520 10.96 -14.12 0.26
C GLY A 520 9.62 -14.53 -0.35
N SER A 521 8.53 -14.29 0.38
CA SER A 521 7.17 -14.62 -0.06
C SER A 521 6.63 -13.64 -1.13
N VAL A 522 7.30 -12.51 -1.34
CA VAL A 522 6.89 -11.48 -2.31
C VAL A 522 7.75 -11.61 -3.56
N SER A 523 7.14 -12.03 -4.67
CA SER A 523 7.83 -12.22 -5.95
C SER A 523 8.48 -10.92 -6.44
N LEU A 524 7.73 -9.81 -6.48
CA LEU A 524 8.20 -8.48 -6.91
C LEU A 524 9.42 -7.95 -6.14
N ALA A 525 9.69 -8.45 -4.94
CA ALA A 525 10.90 -8.09 -4.22
C ALA A 525 12.09 -8.98 -4.64
N ASP A 526 12.12 -9.48 -5.88
CA ASP A 526 13.07 -10.47 -6.38
C ASP A 526 13.15 -11.76 -5.56
N TYR A 527 12.10 -12.13 -4.82
CA TYR A 527 12.16 -13.15 -3.77
C TYR A 527 13.27 -12.89 -2.72
N CYS A 528 13.77 -11.66 -2.59
CA CYS A 528 14.65 -11.28 -1.50
C CYS A 528 13.86 -11.26 -0.19
N PRO A 529 14.28 -12.01 0.84
CA PRO A 529 13.59 -12.02 2.12
C PRO A 529 13.92 -10.79 2.96
N TYR A 530 12.90 -10.17 3.52
CA TYR A 530 13.01 -8.96 4.30
C TYR A 530 12.10 -8.91 5.51
N LEU A 531 12.40 -7.96 6.39
CA LEU A 531 11.60 -7.66 7.57
C LEU A 531 10.32 -6.92 7.17
N GLN A 532 9.20 -7.62 7.25
CA GLN A 532 7.91 -7.15 6.77
C GLN A 532 6.98 -6.81 7.94
N GLU A 533 6.35 -5.63 7.88
CA GLU A 533 5.21 -5.29 8.73
C GLU A 533 4.01 -6.16 8.35
N PHE A 534 3.22 -6.57 9.34
CA PHE A 534 2.07 -7.43 9.12
C PHE A 534 0.84 -6.97 9.91
N THR A 535 -0.30 -7.59 9.63
CA THR A 535 -1.54 -7.39 10.37
C THR A 535 -1.96 -8.71 11.01
N TRP A 536 -2.34 -8.66 12.27
CA TRP A 536 -2.93 -9.78 12.99
C TRP A 536 -4.37 -10.01 12.50
N ARG A 537 -4.68 -11.25 12.10
CA ARG A 537 -6.01 -11.64 11.61
C ARG A 537 -6.50 -12.85 12.40
N HIS A 538 -7.79 -12.91 12.70
CA HIS A 538 -8.46 -14.07 13.28
C HIS A 538 -9.68 -14.44 12.44
N LYS A 539 -9.77 -15.69 11.97
CA LYS A 539 -10.83 -16.14 11.05
C LYS A 539 -11.03 -15.18 9.86
N ASN A 540 -9.93 -14.70 9.25
CA ASN A 540 -9.87 -13.70 8.18
C ASN A 540 -10.37 -12.28 8.53
N VAL A 541 -10.68 -12.00 9.79
CA VAL A 541 -11.01 -10.64 10.26
C VAL A 541 -9.74 -9.98 10.80
N LEU A 542 -9.43 -8.79 10.30
CA LEU A 542 -8.31 -7.99 10.79
C LEU A 542 -8.55 -7.54 12.24
N ILE A 543 -7.65 -7.94 13.14
CA ILE A 543 -7.69 -7.61 14.57
C ILE A 543 -6.93 -6.31 14.83
N ARG A 544 -5.67 -6.24 14.40
CA ARG A 544 -4.78 -5.09 14.61
C ARG A 544 -3.58 -5.09 13.66
N GLY A 545 -3.00 -3.93 13.41
CA GLY A 545 -1.70 -3.77 12.75
C GLY A 545 -0.53 -4.08 13.69
N SER A 546 0.68 -3.86 13.18
CA SER A 546 1.95 -4.12 13.91
C SER A 546 2.74 -2.85 14.23
N ARG A 547 2.29 -1.67 13.76
CA ARG A 547 2.94 -0.39 13.99
C ARG A 547 2.64 0.13 15.39
N CYS A 548 3.69 0.45 16.14
CA CYS A 548 3.63 0.83 17.56
C CYS A 548 2.99 2.19 17.82
N SER A 549 2.97 3.10 16.84
CA SER A 549 2.48 4.48 17.02
C SER A 549 0.95 4.61 17.08
N TYR A 550 0.23 3.56 16.65
CA TYR A 550 -1.22 3.57 16.49
C TYR A 550 -1.90 2.93 17.69
N GLU A 551 -2.60 3.72 18.48
CA GLU A 551 -3.20 3.32 19.76
C GLU A 551 -4.22 2.19 19.60
N GLU A 552 -4.94 2.17 18.47
CA GLU A 552 -5.90 1.13 18.08
C GLU A 552 -5.29 -0.27 17.92
N ASN A 553 -3.95 -0.38 17.86
CA ASN A 553 -3.23 -1.65 17.83
C ASN A 553 -2.95 -2.24 19.23
N THR A 554 -3.34 -1.54 20.30
CA THR A 554 -3.21 -2.04 21.68
C THR A 554 -4.09 -3.29 21.87
N PRO A 555 -3.53 -4.44 22.31
CA PRO A 555 -4.33 -5.62 22.59
C PRO A 555 -5.36 -5.38 23.70
N ASN A 556 -6.52 -6.03 23.59
CA ASN A 556 -7.46 -6.13 24.71
C ASN A 556 -6.78 -6.82 25.92
N SER A 557 -7.06 -6.36 27.14
CA SER A 557 -6.45 -6.83 28.38
C SER A 557 -6.53 -8.35 28.55
N GLU A 558 -7.62 -8.99 28.12
CA GLU A 558 -7.80 -10.46 28.19
C GLU A 558 -6.78 -11.25 27.37
N VAL A 559 -6.23 -10.63 26.32
CA VAL A 559 -5.26 -11.23 25.39
C VAL A 559 -3.95 -10.43 25.32
N ASN A 560 -3.68 -9.59 26.31
CA ASN A 560 -2.46 -8.77 26.37
C ASN A 560 -1.37 -9.45 27.22
N PHE A 561 -0.86 -10.58 26.74
CA PHE A 561 0.08 -11.44 27.45
C PHE A 561 1.36 -10.71 27.85
N ALA A 562 1.91 -9.94 26.92
CA ALA A 562 3.16 -9.23 27.09
C ALA A 562 3.02 -7.82 27.66
N LEU A 563 1.81 -7.43 28.10
CA LEU A 563 1.50 -6.08 28.61
C LEU A 563 1.92 -4.98 27.63
N GLU A 564 1.70 -5.23 26.34
CA GLU A 564 2.01 -4.31 25.25
C GLU A 564 1.14 -3.04 25.35
N ASN A 565 1.70 -1.92 24.91
CA ASN A 565 0.98 -0.67 24.77
C ASN A 565 1.42 0.11 23.52
N TYR A 566 0.44 0.49 22.71
CA TYR A 566 0.63 1.22 21.47
C TYR A 566 0.17 2.66 21.62
N GLY A 567 0.79 3.57 20.87
CA GLY A 567 0.47 4.99 20.86
C GLY A 567 1.65 5.85 20.41
N PRO A 568 1.47 7.18 20.30
CA PRO A 568 2.47 8.09 19.70
C PRO A 568 3.88 8.03 20.31
N HIS A 569 3.98 7.64 21.59
CA HIS A 569 5.24 7.51 22.34
C HIS A 569 5.60 6.04 22.64
N SER A 570 5.19 5.13 21.77
CA SER A 570 5.50 3.70 21.86
C SER A 570 6.46 3.26 20.75
N LYS A 571 7.35 2.34 21.10
CA LYS A 571 8.33 1.72 20.21
C LYS A 571 8.35 0.22 20.42
N CYS A 572 8.89 -0.49 19.44
CA CYS A 572 9.10 -1.93 19.48
C CYS A 572 10.35 -2.26 20.28
N PHE A 573 10.20 -3.17 21.24
CA PHE A 573 11.28 -3.74 22.03
C PHE A 573 11.33 -5.24 21.80
N ASP A 574 12.56 -5.76 21.63
CA ASP A 574 12.76 -7.19 21.49
C ASP A 574 12.50 -7.87 22.83
N HIS A 575 11.97 -9.08 22.80
CA HIS A 575 11.78 -9.90 24.00
C HIS A 575 12.98 -10.83 24.20
N SER A 576 13.16 -11.31 25.44
CA SER A 576 14.13 -12.36 25.74
C SER A 576 13.78 -13.66 25.00
N ASP A 577 14.73 -14.61 24.93
CA ASP A 577 14.50 -15.92 24.29
C ASP A 577 13.43 -16.79 24.98
N ARG A 578 12.88 -16.35 26.12
CA ARG A 578 11.80 -17.04 26.83
C ARG A 578 10.44 -16.53 26.36
N VAL A 579 9.53 -17.46 26.11
CA VAL A 579 8.13 -17.19 25.79
C VAL A 579 7.46 -16.47 26.96
N TRP A 580 6.56 -15.54 26.65
CA TRP A 580 5.72 -14.89 27.66
C TRP A 580 4.65 -15.86 28.18
N GLU A 581 4.53 -15.94 29.50
CA GLU A 581 3.60 -16.81 30.21
C GLU A 581 2.57 -15.95 30.98
N GLN A 582 1.28 -16.31 30.86
CA GLN A 582 0.22 -15.83 31.74
C GLN A 582 -0.26 -16.98 32.62
N LYS A 583 -0.19 -16.80 33.93
CA LYS A 583 -0.59 -17.82 34.90
C LYS A 583 -1.67 -17.30 35.84
N SER A 584 -2.79 -18.02 35.93
CA SER A 584 -3.79 -17.84 36.98
C SER A 584 -3.82 -19.08 37.86
N CYS A 585 -4.63 -19.05 38.93
CA CYS A 585 -4.75 -20.19 39.83
C CYS A 585 -5.48 -21.39 39.21
N ARG A 586 -6.14 -21.20 38.06
CA ARG A 586 -6.93 -22.22 37.37
C ARG A 586 -6.27 -22.73 36.08
N GLN A 587 -5.47 -21.90 35.42
CA GLN A 587 -4.95 -22.17 34.08
C GLN A 587 -3.62 -21.44 33.84
N ILE A 588 -2.78 -22.06 33.03
CA ILE A 588 -1.57 -21.47 32.46
C ILE A 588 -1.83 -21.28 30.97
N ARG A 589 -1.52 -20.10 30.45
CA ARG A 589 -1.61 -19.79 29.03
C ARG A 589 -0.22 -19.38 28.55
N GLU A 590 0.28 -20.12 27.57
CA GLU A 590 1.53 -19.80 26.88
C GLU A 590 1.17 -19.27 25.49
N TRP A 591 1.68 -18.10 25.15
CA TRP A 591 1.36 -17.47 23.88
C TRP A 591 2.27 -18.01 22.79
N GLN A 592 1.70 -18.47 21.68
CA GLN A 592 2.46 -19.10 20.60
C GLN A 592 3.34 -18.12 19.80
N HIS A 593 3.15 -16.79 19.91
CA HIS A 593 3.93 -15.83 19.12
C HIS A 593 4.73 -14.83 19.96
N TRP A 594 6.05 -14.94 19.96
CA TRP A 594 6.91 -14.15 20.85
C TRP A 594 8.10 -13.55 20.10
N GLY A 595 8.84 -12.64 20.74
CA GLY A 595 10.13 -12.16 20.24
C GLY A 595 10.23 -10.65 20.18
N SER A 596 9.12 -9.94 20.15
CA SER A 596 9.06 -8.49 20.31
C SER A 596 7.64 -8.00 20.60
N GLY A 597 7.53 -6.80 21.17
CA GLY A 597 6.25 -6.13 21.42
C GLY A 597 6.42 -4.61 21.53
N CYS A 598 5.30 -3.88 21.46
CA CYS A 598 5.33 -2.42 21.56
C CYS A 598 5.11 -1.96 23.01
N TYR A 599 5.92 -1.00 23.46
CA TYR A 599 5.86 -0.43 24.80
C TYR A 599 6.07 1.08 24.76
N LYS A 600 5.45 1.79 25.71
CA LYS A 600 5.80 3.19 25.96
C LYS A 600 7.21 3.27 26.52
N TYR A 601 7.91 4.35 26.21
CA TYR A 601 9.24 4.60 26.74
C TYR A 601 9.39 6.05 27.18
N LYS A 602 10.41 6.31 27.99
CA LYS A 602 10.79 7.64 28.46
C LYS A 602 12.30 7.78 28.40
N CYS A 603 12.77 8.95 27.98
CA CYS A 603 14.19 9.30 28.01
C CYS A 603 14.39 10.35 29.10
N GLU A 604 14.91 9.91 30.25
CA GLU A 604 14.99 10.74 31.46
C GLU A 604 16.31 10.45 32.20
N SER A 605 16.91 11.50 32.78
CA SER A 605 18.13 11.38 33.59
C SER A 605 19.31 10.71 32.85
N GLY A 606 19.41 10.93 31.54
CA GLY A 606 20.41 10.29 30.67
C GLY A 606 20.23 8.79 30.46
N ARG A 607 19.07 8.20 30.78
CA ARG A 607 18.75 6.77 30.59
C ARG A 607 17.46 6.56 29.82
N LEU A 608 17.39 5.42 29.14
CA LEU A 608 16.16 4.89 28.56
C LEU A 608 15.36 4.16 29.64
N ARG A 609 14.06 4.44 29.72
CA ARG A 609 13.12 3.76 30.60
C ARG A 609 11.97 3.17 29.78
N ILE A 610 11.59 1.94 30.08
CA ILE A 610 10.52 1.21 29.38
C ILE A 610 9.35 1.04 30.34
N VAL A 611 8.14 1.35 29.89
CA VAL A 611 6.92 1.21 30.68
C VAL A 611 6.24 -0.10 30.32
N VAL A 612 6.10 -0.99 31.31
CA VAL A 612 5.44 -2.31 31.17
C VAL A 612 4.33 -2.40 32.20
N GLY A 613 3.08 -2.50 31.74
CA GLY A 613 1.91 -2.29 32.59
C GLY A 613 1.96 -0.89 33.22
N ASN A 614 1.89 -0.83 34.55
CA ASN A 614 1.97 0.42 35.32
C ASN A 614 3.37 0.73 35.87
N TYR A 615 4.37 -0.07 35.50
CA TYR A 615 5.72 0.02 36.07
C TYR A 615 6.73 0.53 35.05
N THR A 616 7.70 1.30 35.54
CA THR A 616 8.77 1.87 34.72
C THR A 616 10.10 1.19 35.05
N TYR A 617 10.65 0.49 34.05
CA TYR A 617 11.91 -0.20 34.13
C TYR A 617 13.02 0.65 33.54
N THR A 618 14.22 0.64 34.12
CA THR A 618 15.36 1.43 33.64
C THR A 618 16.37 0.54 32.92
N CYS A 619 16.80 0.99 31.73
CA CYS A 619 17.89 0.38 30.98
C CYS A 619 19.23 1.00 31.40
N TYR A 620 20.08 0.19 32.00
CA TYR A 620 21.42 0.56 32.47
C TYR A 620 22.47 0.32 31.39
N PHE A 621 22.31 -0.70 30.55
CA PHE A 621 23.20 -1.02 29.43
C PHE A 621 22.45 -1.69 28.26
N ALA A 622 23.05 -1.67 27.07
CA ALA A 622 22.48 -2.32 25.89
C ALA A 622 22.44 -3.84 26.05
N ASN A 623 21.37 -4.49 25.57
CA ASN A 623 21.08 -5.91 25.72
C ASN A 623 20.79 -6.38 27.16
N GLN A 624 20.59 -5.45 28.11
CA GLN A 624 20.07 -5.81 29.42
C GLN A 624 18.68 -6.45 29.28
N VAL A 625 18.46 -7.60 29.92
CA VAL A 625 17.14 -8.24 29.97
C VAL A 625 16.41 -7.81 31.24
N LEU A 626 15.32 -7.06 31.06
CA LEU A 626 14.40 -6.68 32.12
C LEU A 626 13.44 -7.85 32.38
N GLN A 627 13.60 -8.52 33.52
CA GLN A 627 12.69 -9.59 33.92
C GLN A 627 11.38 -8.98 34.41
N VAL A 628 10.27 -9.34 33.78
CA VAL A 628 8.93 -8.84 34.10
C VAL A 628 8.15 -9.94 34.82
N ARG A 629 7.66 -9.63 36.02
CA ARG A 629 6.81 -10.50 36.85
C ARG A 629 5.76 -9.65 37.56
N ILE A 630 4.59 -9.51 36.94
CA ILE A 630 3.52 -8.60 37.39
C ILE A 630 2.20 -9.37 37.49
N VAL A 631 1.47 -9.21 38.59
CA VAL A 631 0.08 -9.65 38.72
C VAL A 631 -0.86 -8.52 38.29
N GLN A 632 -1.67 -8.78 37.27
CA GLN A 632 -2.70 -7.87 36.79
C GLN A 632 -3.98 -8.65 36.48
N SER A 633 -5.13 -8.19 37.00
CA SER A 633 -6.43 -8.84 36.78
C SER A 633 -6.44 -10.34 37.11
N ASP A 634 -5.85 -10.76 38.24
CA ASP A 634 -5.69 -12.15 38.71
C ASP A 634 -4.79 -13.06 37.84
N TRP A 635 -4.05 -12.48 36.90
CA TRP A 635 -3.06 -13.16 36.08
C TRP A 635 -1.64 -12.70 36.43
N LEU A 636 -0.75 -13.64 36.69
CA LEU A 636 0.69 -13.41 36.74
C LEU A 636 1.25 -13.44 35.32
N HIS A 637 1.72 -12.28 34.85
CA HIS A 637 2.45 -12.12 33.60
C HIS A 637 3.95 -12.29 33.85
N ARG A 638 4.59 -13.19 33.11
CA ARG A 638 6.01 -13.48 33.21
C ARG A 638 6.67 -13.42 31.84
N GLY A 639 7.72 -12.62 31.72
CA GLY A 639 8.48 -12.50 30.47
C GLY A 639 9.74 -11.66 30.63
N GLY A 640 10.35 -11.30 29.49
CA GLY A 640 11.55 -10.48 29.47
C GLY A 640 11.56 -9.50 28.32
N VAL A 641 11.91 -8.25 28.59
CA VAL A 641 12.08 -7.18 27.59
C VAL A 641 13.55 -6.81 27.50
N VAL A 642 14.09 -6.72 26.28
CA VAL A 642 15.52 -6.44 26.03
C VAL A 642 15.71 -4.96 25.77
N CYS A 643 16.62 -4.35 26.54
CA CYS A 643 16.99 -2.95 26.41
C CYS A 643 17.83 -2.70 25.14
N PRO A 644 17.40 -1.84 24.20
CA PRO A 644 18.24 -1.40 23.11
C PRO A 644 19.31 -0.41 23.59
N PRO A 645 20.31 -0.08 22.75
CA PRO A 645 21.23 1.01 23.02
C PRO A 645 20.49 2.34 23.28
N CYS A 646 20.80 3.01 24.40
CA CYS A 646 20.16 4.30 24.74
C CYS A 646 20.28 5.33 23.61
N ARG A 647 21.43 5.41 22.95
CA ARG A 647 21.67 6.37 21.86
C ARG A 647 20.74 6.18 20.67
N GLU A 648 20.31 4.94 20.41
CA GLU A 648 19.38 4.60 19.32
C GLU A 648 17.98 5.15 19.61
N MET A 649 17.55 5.09 20.88
CA MET A 649 16.18 5.47 21.29
C MET A 649 16.06 6.93 21.73
N CYS A 650 17.05 7.41 22.50
CA CYS A 650 16.99 8.68 23.22
C CYS A 650 18.03 9.70 22.75
N GLY A 651 18.91 9.35 21.81
CA GLY A 651 20.03 10.21 21.42
C GLY A 651 19.59 11.59 20.93
N ALA A 652 18.60 11.64 20.04
CA ALA A 652 18.05 12.91 19.52
C ALA A 652 17.32 13.72 20.59
N GLU A 653 16.53 13.07 21.45
CA GLU A 653 15.75 13.72 22.51
C GLU A 653 16.63 14.26 23.66
N PHE A 654 17.74 13.59 23.97
CA PHE A 654 18.70 14.13 24.92
C PHE A 654 19.50 15.27 24.30
N ALA A 655 19.93 15.15 23.03
CA ALA A 655 20.65 16.21 22.35
C ALA A 655 19.85 17.52 22.27
N SER A 656 18.53 17.45 22.04
CA SER A 656 17.67 18.65 22.03
C SER A 656 17.55 19.34 23.39
N ARG A 657 17.83 18.63 24.49
CA ARG A 657 17.87 19.14 25.87
C ARG A 657 19.28 19.41 26.39
N GLY A 658 20.32 19.26 25.56
CA GLY A 658 21.72 19.36 25.99
C GLY A 658 22.17 18.23 26.93
N GLU A 659 21.44 17.12 26.99
CA GLU A 659 21.76 15.92 27.75
C GLU A 659 22.45 14.87 26.87
N TYR A 660 22.98 13.81 27.49
CA TYR A 660 23.54 12.66 26.77
C TYR A 660 23.18 11.34 27.45
N CYS A 661 23.15 10.27 26.66
CA CYS A 661 23.01 8.91 27.18
C CYS A 661 24.23 8.53 28.03
N LYS A 662 24.00 8.20 29.30
CA LYS A 662 25.03 7.69 30.21
C LYS A 662 25.63 6.38 29.69
N GLY A 663 26.86 6.09 30.13
CA GLY A 663 27.53 4.84 29.85
C GLY A 663 26.82 3.63 30.48
N GLY A 664 27.22 2.43 30.06
CA GLY A 664 26.77 1.19 30.69
C GLY A 664 27.21 1.14 32.16
N GLU A 665 26.27 0.87 33.06
CA GLU A 665 26.52 0.70 34.50
C GLU A 665 25.94 -0.64 34.97
N GLU A 666 26.43 -1.13 36.12
CA GLU A 666 25.87 -2.33 36.73
C GLU A 666 24.40 -2.11 37.09
N ALA A 667 23.54 -3.05 36.71
CA ALA A 667 22.12 -2.96 37.01
C ALA A 667 21.88 -3.20 38.51
N PRO A 668 20.95 -2.46 39.14
CA PRO A 668 20.52 -2.75 40.50
C PRO A 668 19.96 -4.17 40.62
N PRO A 669 19.91 -4.72 41.84
CA PRO A 669 19.38 -6.06 42.06
C PRO A 669 17.91 -6.17 41.59
N PRO A 670 17.48 -7.38 41.14
CA PRO A 670 16.15 -7.57 40.53
C PRO A 670 14.96 -7.21 41.42
N ASN A 671 15.15 -7.13 42.73
CA ASN A 671 14.12 -6.74 43.70
C ASN A 671 13.71 -5.26 43.65
N LEU A 672 14.41 -4.43 42.86
CA LEU A 672 13.98 -3.06 42.58
C LEU A 672 12.68 -3.01 41.77
N TYR A 673 12.41 -4.04 40.97
CA TYR A 673 11.24 -4.14 40.11
C TYR A 673 10.22 -5.14 40.66
N PRO A 674 8.95 -5.06 40.22
CA PRO A 674 7.93 -6.02 40.61
C PRO A 674 8.38 -7.46 40.39
N ASN A 675 8.20 -8.27 41.42
CA ASN A 675 8.54 -9.69 41.41
C ASN A 675 7.40 -10.49 42.03
N ASP A 676 6.22 -10.33 41.43
CA ASP A 676 4.99 -10.84 42.02
C ASP A 676 4.95 -12.37 42.02
N VAL A 677 4.25 -12.92 43.00
CA VAL A 677 4.01 -14.35 43.17
C VAL A 677 2.51 -14.58 43.20
N LEU A 678 2.03 -15.46 42.34
CA LEU A 678 0.63 -15.85 42.32
C LEU A 678 0.32 -16.75 43.53
N ALA A 679 -0.44 -16.22 44.49
CA ALA A 679 -0.87 -16.94 45.68
C ALA A 679 -2.27 -17.54 45.46
N CYS A 680 -2.34 -18.86 45.27
CA CYS A 680 -3.59 -19.58 45.09
C CYS A 680 -4.10 -20.13 46.41
N LYS A 681 -5.23 -19.60 46.89
CA LYS A 681 -5.89 -20.17 48.06
C LYS A 681 -6.62 -21.44 47.64
N ALA A 682 -6.32 -22.57 48.27
CA ALA A 682 -7.16 -23.75 48.20
C ALA A 682 -8.46 -23.41 48.93
N ASP A 683 -9.61 -23.55 48.26
CA ASP A 683 -10.90 -23.30 48.88
C ASP A 683 -11.26 -24.47 49.82
N GLN A 684 -10.58 -24.52 50.97
CA GLN A 684 -10.83 -25.52 52.02
C GLN A 684 -12.14 -25.26 52.77
N THR A 685 -12.80 -24.14 52.51
CA THR A 685 -13.99 -23.70 53.26
C THR A 685 -15.23 -24.55 52.95
N TYR A 686 -15.37 -25.07 51.73
CA TYR A 686 -16.53 -25.89 51.36
C TYR A 686 -16.44 -27.35 51.83
N LEU A 687 -15.24 -27.97 51.79
CA LEU A 687 -15.06 -29.36 52.24
C LEU A 687 -15.15 -29.48 53.77
N ALA A 688 -14.59 -28.53 54.51
CA ALA A 688 -14.71 -28.52 55.98
C ALA A 688 -16.15 -28.23 56.43
N ALA A 689 -16.86 -27.31 55.78
CA ALA A 689 -18.26 -27.02 56.08
C ALA A 689 -19.20 -28.19 55.75
N ILE A 690 -18.98 -28.90 54.64
CA ILE A 690 -19.76 -30.10 54.28
C ILE A 690 -19.47 -31.26 55.24
N LEU A 691 -18.22 -31.47 55.66
CA LEU A 691 -17.87 -32.46 56.68
C LEU A 691 -18.43 -32.13 58.06
N LEU A 692 -18.44 -30.86 58.45
CA LEU A 692 -19.08 -30.39 59.69
C LEU A 692 -20.61 -30.54 59.63
N MET A 693 -21.24 -30.16 58.51
CA MET A 693 -22.70 -30.30 58.34
C MET A 693 -23.15 -31.76 58.26
N SER A 694 -22.35 -32.64 57.63
CA SER A 694 -22.63 -34.08 57.60
C SER A 694 -22.37 -34.76 58.95
N ALA A 695 -21.34 -34.35 59.70
CA ALA A 695 -21.13 -34.81 61.07
C ALA A 695 -22.29 -34.39 61.99
N ILE A 696 -22.78 -33.14 61.87
CA ILE A 696 -23.93 -32.63 62.63
C ILE A 696 -25.22 -33.38 62.26
N LEU A 697 -25.48 -33.63 60.97
CA LEU A 697 -26.64 -34.42 60.53
C LEU A 697 -26.58 -35.88 61.00
N ILE A 698 -25.40 -36.51 61.03
CA ILE A 698 -25.22 -37.88 61.52
C ILE A 698 -25.42 -37.95 63.05
N THR A 699 -25.01 -36.92 63.80
CA THR A 699 -25.29 -36.86 65.24
C THR A 699 -26.75 -36.59 65.57
N LEU A 700 -27.48 -35.85 64.71
CA LEU A 700 -28.90 -35.56 64.92
C LEU A 700 -29.81 -36.72 64.49
N THR A 701 -29.38 -37.56 63.52
CA THR A 701 -30.15 -38.74 63.08
C THR A 701 -29.97 -39.97 63.98
N ASN A 702 -28.92 -40.02 64.81
CA ASN A 702 -28.74 -41.07 65.82
C ASN A 702 -29.40 -40.74 67.18
N CYS A 703 -30.18 -39.65 67.28
CA CYS A 703 -30.84 -39.22 68.50
C CYS A 703 -32.37 -39.09 68.35
N MET A 704 -32.97 -39.70 67.32
CA MET A 704 -34.42 -39.91 67.18
C MET A 704 -34.78 -41.39 67.17
#